data_AF-A0A259YCP5-F1
#
_entry.id   AF-A0A259YCP5-F1
#
_cell.length_a   1.000
_cell.length_b   1.000
_cell.length_c   1.000
_cell.angle_alpha   90.00
_cell.angle_beta   90.00
_cell.angle_gamma   90.00
#
_symmetry.space_group_name_H-M   'P 1'
#
loop_
_entity.id
_entity.type
_entity.pdbx_description
1 polymer ?
#
loop_
_entity_poly.entity_id
_entity_poly.type
_entity_poly.pdbx_seq_one_letter_code
_entity_poly.pdbx_strand_id
1 'polypeptide(L)'
;MALGSDRFWRVLGRSAQKAQSTSRRRVDRAQEHAEWAAALSASELATEATALRVDNADRLDVPRYLALTREASERALKLRPFDVQLHGAVRLLAGDVVEMATGEGKTLAGAIAAVGYVLSGRSVHVISVNDFLAQRDAQWMQPLFESLGITVGSIGESSTASERRAAYACDITYASVNEIGFDVLRDHLVNDRNDLVAPVPDVALIDEADSVLVDEALVPLVLAGSVSGDVSTSTVMDAVRLLDKGVHFDTDAEGRNVFLTDEGALRMEKELGGIDLYSEHHVGTTLVAVNVALHAQVLVQRDVDYIVRDGRVQLINASRGRVAELQRWPDGLQAAVEIKEGLAPTETGEILDTITVQALINRYATVCGMTGTAMAAGEQLRTFYGLGVSIIEPNVPTVRVDEVDRVYDTIEHKNAAIALQVKEIHQTGQPILIGTHDVAESEALASTLTASGVEVVVLNAKNDAEEAAVIAAAGVHGAVTVSTQIAGRGTDIKLGGPDGTDRERIAELGGLFVLGTGRHTTERLDNQLRGRAGRQGDPGRSLFFGSWEDDVVKNNIGDKDAPKGIDESGLFTSAAAADRVDHAQRIAEGQMLEIHSRTWRYNQLTAQHREILDRRRATLLDSDEALTLLEQHAPARSKELRETVSEETLIEVARQIVLYHLDRSWSDYLAHLADVRESIHLRALGRENPLDEYHRIAVEAFKTVSSKAMDLSHATFESAEITSEGIDLDEAGLRRPTSTWTYMVHDNPFASRGNAGAAGLGPIFGG
;
A
#
# COMPACT_ATOMS: atom_id res chain seq x y z
N MET A 1 -0.90 8.99 -34.41
CA MET A 1 0.43 8.35 -34.53
C MET A 1 0.31 6.83 -34.40
N ALA A 2 -0.24 6.14 -35.39
CA ALA A 2 -0.69 4.73 -35.25
C ALA A 2 0.19 3.67 -35.96
N LEU A 3 1.41 4.00 -36.39
CA LEU A 3 2.28 3.08 -37.15
C LEU A 3 3.56 2.65 -36.42
N GLY A 4 3.76 3.09 -35.16
CA GLY A 4 4.96 2.79 -34.36
C GLY A 4 4.80 1.67 -33.30
N SER A 5 3.58 1.32 -32.90
CA SER A 5 3.33 0.42 -31.77
C SER A 5 3.60 -1.05 -32.11
N ASP A 6 3.20 -1.52 -33.29
CA ASP A 6 3.17 -2.96 -33.60
C ASP A 6 4.56 -3.59 -33.84
N ARG A 7 5.54 -2.78 -34.23
CA ARG A 7 6.94 -3.21 -34.39
C ARG A 7 7.69 -3.22 -33.05
N PHE A 8 7.36 -2.29 -32.16
CA PHE A 8 7.88 -2.21 -30.80
C PHE A 8 7.38 -3.37 -29.94
N TRP A 9 6.08 -3.67 -29.98
CA TRP A 9 5.48 -4.83 -29.30
C TRP A 9 6.03 -6.17 -29.79
N ARG A 10 6.28 -6.33 -31.11
CA ARG A 10 6.93 -7.53 -31.65
C ARG A 10 8.40 -7.69 -31.24
N VAL A 11 9.13 -6.59 -31.08
CA VAL A 11 10.53 -6.63 -30.60
C VAL A 11 10.58 -6.95 -29.11
N LEU A 12 9.71 -6.35 -28.30
CA LEU A 12 9.57 -6.66 -26.88
C LEU A 12 9.09 -8.10 -26.63
N GLY A 13 8.12 -8.59 -27.43
CA GLY A 13 7.67 -9.98 -27.37
C GLY A 13 8.78 -10.98 -27.70
N ARG A 14 9.64 -10.66 -28.68
CA ARG A 14 10.81 -11.50 -29.02
C ARG A 14 11.88 -11.50 -27.94
N SER A 15 12.15 -10.36 -27.28
CA SER A 15 13.10 -10.31 -26.16
C SER A 15 12.57 -11.04 -24.93
N ALA A 16 11.28 -10.90 -24.60
CA ALA A 16 10.63 -11.63 -23.50
C ALA A 16 10.66 -13.15 -23.74
N GLN A 17 10.30 -13.60 -24.95
CA GLN A 17 10.32 -15.01 -25.32
C GLN A 17 11.75 -15.60 -25.29
N LYS A 18 12.75 -14.83 -25.74
CA LYS A 18 14.16 -15.24 -25.65
C LYS A 18 14.63 -15.35 -24.19
N ALA A 19 14.22 -14.40 -23.34
CA ALA A 19 14.55 -14.39 -21.93
C ALA A 19 13.95 -15.62 -21.21
N GLN A 20 12.66 -15.91 -21.44
CA GLN A 20 12.00 -17.12 -20.93
C GLN A 20 12.67 -18.41 -21.41
N SER A 21 13.02 -18.52 -22.70
CA SER A 21 13.71 -19.72 -23.23
C SER A 21 15.08 -19.94 -22.59
N THR A 22 15.81 -18.85 -22.29
CA THR A 22 17.12 -18.91 -21.64
C THR A 22 16.98 -19.34 -20.18
N SER A 23 15.98 -18.82 -19.47
CA SER A 23 15.68 -19.18 -18.10
C SER A 23 15.22 -20.64 -17.99
N ARG A 24 14.33 -21.13 -18.86
CA ARG A 24 13.94 -22.55 -18.93
C ARG A 24 15.14 -23.47 -19.14
N ARG A 25 16.04 -23.14 -20.06
CA ARG A 25 17.27 -23.91 -20.27
C ARG A 25 18.15 -23.98 -19.02
N ARG A 26 18.18 -22.95 -18.17
CA ARG A 26 18.91 -22.98 -16.89
C ARG A 26 18.25 -23.94 -15.90
N VAL A 27 16.92 -23.97 -15.86
CA VAL A 27 16.13 -24.91 -15.04
C VAL A 27 16.35 -26.35 -15.52
N ASP A 28 16.29 -26.60 -16.83
CA ASP A 28 16.53 -27.93 -17.40
C ASP A 28 17.92 -28.46 -17.02
N ARG A 29 18.93 -27.59 -17.08
CA ARG A 29 20.30 -27.92 -16.68
C ARG A 29 20.47 -28.15 -15.17
N ALA A 30 19.58 -27.64 -14.33
CA ALA A 30 19.63 -27.96 -12.90
C ALA A 30 19.41 -29.46 -12.66
N GLN A 31 18.70 -30.15 -13.55
CA GLN A 31 18.50 -31.60 -13.45
C GLN A 31 19.82 -32.37 -13.63
N GLU A 32 20.79 -31.84 -14.38
CA GLU A 32 22.14 -32.43 -14.54
C GLU A 32 22.90 -32.48 -13.21
N HIS A 33 22.49 -31.67 -12.23
CA HIS A 33 23.10 -31.55 -10.91
C HIS A 33 22.25 -32.17 -9.79
N ALA A 34 21.10 -32.79 -10.11
CA ALA A 34 20.21 -33.36 -9.10
C ALA A 34 20.86 -34.49 -8.28
N GLU A 35 21.60 -35.39 -8.94
CA GLU A 35 22.32 -36.48 -8.25
C GLU A 35 23.44 -35.95 -7.36
N TRP A 36 24.15 -34.91 -7.80
CA TRP A 36 25.18 -34.24 -7.00
C TRP A 36 24.57 -33.66 -5.72
N ALA A 37 23.48 -32.91 -5.84
CA ALA A 37 22.81 -32.30 -4.68
C ALA A 37 22.27 -33.37 -3.72
N ALA A 38 21.64 -34.43 -4.26
CA ALA A 38 21.11 -35.53 -3.47
C ALA A 38 22.18 -36.31 -2.70
N ALA A 39 23.41 -36.38 -3.21
CA ALA A 39 24.53 -37.05 -2.55
C ALA A 39 25.10 -36.29 -1.34
N LEU A 40 24.83 -34.99 -1.21
CA LEU A 40 25.33 -34.17 -0.10
C LEU A 40 24.65 -34.56 1.21
N SER A 41 25.37 -34.52 2.32
CA SER A 41 24.82 -34.55 3.68
C SER A 41 24.28 -33.18 4.10
N ALA A 42 23.57 -33.12 5.24
CA ALA A 42 23.01 -31.86 5.75
C ALA A 42 24.09 -30.79 6.03
N SER A 43 25.25 -31.18 6.57
CA SER A 43 26.38 -30.26 6.81
C SER A 43 27.09 -29.81 5.53
N GLU A 44 27.06 -30.64 4.49
CA GLU A 44 27.68 -30.32 3.20
C GLU A 44 26.83 -29.33 2.39
N LEU A 45 25.50 -29.31 2.56
CA LEU A 45 24.63 -28.33 1.89
C LEU A 45 25.05 -26.88 2.18
N ALA A 46 25.23 -26.53 3.45
CA ALA A 46 25.66 -25.18 3.85
C ALA A 46 27.09 -24.86 3.37
N THR A 47 27.97 -25.87 3.36
CA THR A 47 29.35 -25.73 2.87
C THR A 47 29.36 -25.44 1.36
N GLU A 48 28.59 -26.19 0.57
CA GLU A 48 28.46 -25.98 -0.88
C GLU A 48 27.72 -24.69 -1.20
N ALA A 49 26.71 -24.30 -0.43
CA ALA A 49 26.06 -23.00 -0.57
C ALA A 49 27.08 -21.86 -0.40
N THR A 50 27.92 -21.95 0.63
CA THR A 50 29.02 -20.99 0.86
C THR A 50 30.03 -21.00 -0.29
N ALA A 51 30.35 -22.16 -0.85
CA ALA A 51 31.26 -22.30 -1.99
C ALA A 51 30.69 -21.74 -3.30
N LEU A 52 29.36 -21.68 -3.43
CA LEU A 52 28.67 -21.05 -4.57
C LEU A 52 28.53 -19.54 -4.43
N ARG A 53 28.86 -18.95 -3.28
CA ARG A 53 28.79 -17.50 -3.09
C ARG A 53 29.75 -16.78 -4.05
N VAL A 54 29.25 -15.75 -4.71
CA VAL A 54 29.99 -14.93 -5.67
C VAL A 54 29.75 -13.45 -5.39
N ASP A 55 30.74 -12.61 -5.72
CA ASP A 55 30.64 -11.15 -5.56
C ASP A 55 29.81 -10.47 -6.66
N ASN A 56 29.33 -11.23 -7.65
CA ASN A 56 28.56 -10.70 -8.78
C ASN A 56 27.58 -11.76 -9.30
N ALA A 57 26.30 -11.38 -9.38
CA ALA A 57 25.19 -12.23 -9.84
C ALA A 57 25.42 -12.88 -11.23
N ASP A 58 26.12 -12.21 -12.15
CA ASP A 58 26.42 -12.76 -13.49
C ASP A 58 27.34 -14.00 -13.44
N ARG A 59 28.04 -14.20 -12.33
CA ARG A 59 28.96 -15.32 -12.11
C ARG A 59 28.32 -16.46 -11.34
N LEU A 60 27.09 -16.30 -10.85
CA LEU A 60 26.38 -17.34 -10.12
C LEU A 60 26.14 -18.55 -11.01
N ASP A 61 26.53 -19.75 -10.56
CA ASP A 61 26.24 -21.00 -11.24
C ASP A 61 24.76 -21.38 -11.01
N VAL A 62 23.88 -20.75 -11.80
CA VAL A 62 22.43 -20.87 -11.62
C VAL A 62 21.95 -22.33 -11.62
N PRO A 63 22.35 -23.21 -12.57
CA PRO A 63 21.97 -24.63 -12.51
C PRO A 63 22.33 -25.34 -11.21
N ARG A 64 23.56 -25.16 -10.70
CA ARG A 64 23.99 -25.80 -9.43
C ARG A 64 23.24 -25.24 -8.23
N TYR A 65 23.07 -23.91 -8.17
CA TYR A 65 22.28 -23.26 -7.11
C TYR A 65 20.84 -23.79 -7.09
N LEU A 66 20.18 -23.84 -8.26
CA LEU A 66 18.81 -24.35 -8.37
C LEU A 66 18.69 -25.80 -7.90
N ALA A 67 19.64 -26.67 -8.26
CA ALA A 67 19.66 -28.06 -7.82
C ALA A 67 19.87 -28.17 -6.29
N LEU A 68 20.81 -27.39 -5.74
CA LEU A 68 21.11 -27.34 -4.31
C LEU A 68 19.89 -26.89 -3.50
N THR A 69 19.25 -25.78 -3.90
CA THR A 69 18.08 -25.23 -3.19
C THR A 69 16.86 -26.13 -3.34
N ARG A 70 16.67 -26.78 -4.50
CA ARG A 70 15.61 -27.80 -4.69
C ARG A 70 15.75 -28.96 -3.70
N GLU A 71 16.96 -29.50 -3.57
CA GLU A 71 17.25 -30.59 -2.63
C GLU A 71 17.10 -30.15 -1.17
N ALA A 72 17.61 -28.96 -0.84
CA ALA A 72 17.47 -28.38 0.50
C ALA A 72 15.99 -28.20 0.90
N SER A 73 15.17 -27.69 -0.03
CA SER A 73 13.73 -27.50 0.18
C SER A 73 12.99 -28.83 0.41
N GLU A 74 13.29 -29.86 -0.38
CA GLU A 74 12.67 -31.17 -0.20
C GLU A 74 13.02 -31.80 1.15
N ARG A 75 14.25 -31.61 1.61
CA ARG A 75 14.68 -32.13 2.91
C ARG A 75 14.09 -31.36 4.08
N ALA A 76 14.17 -30.04 4.03
CA ALA A 76 13.83 -29.15 5.14
C ALA A 76 12.33 -28.91 5.25
N LEU A 77 11.66 -28.67 4.12
CA LEU A 77 10.24 -28.30 4.05
C LEU A 77 9.33 -29.44 3.60
N LYS A 78 9.89 -30.57 3.14
CA LYS A 78 9.13 -31.68 2.52
C LYS A 78 8.37 -31.26 1.26
N LEU A 79 8.84 -30.21 0.61
CA LEU A 79 8.31 -29.70 -0.64
C LEU A 79 9.43 -29.75 -1.66
N ARG A 80 9.27 -30.51 -2.73
CA ARG A 80 10.22 -30.51 -3.85
C ARG A 80 9.79 -29.45 -4.86
N PRO A 81 10.57 -28.37 -5.08
CA PRO A 81 10.16 -27.31 -5.99
C PRO A 81 9.94 -27.80 -7.43
N PHE A 82 8.80 -27.45 -8.02
CA PHE A 82 8.49 -27.69 -9.43
C PHE A 82 9.39 -26.87 -10.36
N ASP A 83 9.51 -27.29 -11.62
CA ASP A 83 10.30 -26.56 -12.63
C ASP A 83 9.76 -25.15 -12.86
N VAL A 84 8.44 -24.96 -12.77
CA VAL A 84 7.80 -23.64 -12.89
C VAL A 84 8.19 -22.70 -11.74
N GLN A 85 8.36 -23.22 -10.52
CA GLN A 85 8.82 -22.44 -9.37
C GLN A 85 10.29 -22.04 -9.51
N LEU A 86 11.14 -22.96 -9.99
CA LEU A 86 12.53 -22.64 -10.31
C LEU A 86 12.62 -21.61 -11.45
N HIS A 87 11.76 -21.73 -12.46
CA HIS A 87 11.69 -20.77 -13.56
C HIS A 87 11.31 -19.38 -13.04
N GLY A 88 10.29 -19.29 -12.18
CA GLY A 88 9.91 -18.06 -11.49
C GLY A 88 11.09 -17.46 -10.71
N ALA A 89 11.81 -18.26 -9.92
CA ALA A 89 12.97 -17.80 -9.17
C ALA A 89 14.08 -17.21 -10.06
N VAL A 90 14.36 -17.83 -11.21
CA VAL A 90 15.34 -17.31 -12.18
C VAL A 90 14.89 -16.00 -12.81
N ARG A 91 13.59 -15.78 -13.01
CA ARG A 91 13.06 -14.51 -13.53
C ARG A 91 13.08 -13.42 -12.46
N LEU A 92 12.77 -13.75 -11.20
CA LEU A 92 12.94 -12.85 -10.05
C LEU A 92 14.40 -12.40 -9.90
N LEU A 93 15.37 -13.32 -10.02
CA LEU A 93 16.81 -13.00 -10.03
C LEU A 93 17.24 -12.11 -11.19
N ALA A 94 16.45 -12.05 -12.27
CA ALA A 94 16.69 -11.15 -13.40
C ALA A 94 16.07 -9.76 -13.21
N GLY A 95 15.42 -9.49 -12.06
CA GLY A 95 14.77 -8.21 -11.78
C GLY A 95 13.36 -8.07 -12.35
N ASP A 96 12.70 -9.17 -12.74
CA ASP A 96 11.34 -9.13 -13.25
C ASP A 96 10.30 -9.24 -12.12
N VAL A 97 9.09 -8.75 -12.41
CA VAL A 97 7.87 -9.16 -11.71
C VAL A 97 7.35 -10.44 -12.37
N VAL A 98 7.22 -11.52 -11.60
CA VAL A 98 6.70 -12.80 -12.10
C VAL A 98 5.20 -12.91 -11.87
N GLU A 99 4.48 -13.31 -12.92
CA GLU A 99 3.09 -13.73 -12.79
C GLU A 99 3.05 -15.23 -12.55
N MET A 100 2.63 -15.62 -11.35
CA MET A 100 2.42 -16.99 -10.94
C MET A 100 1.05 -17.11 -10.28
N ALA A 101 0.20 -17.99 -10.82
CA ALA A 101 -1.15 -18.17 -10.29
C ALA A 101 -1.14 -18.57 -8.80
N THR A 102 -2.22 -18.22 -8.09
CA THR A 102 -2.33 -18.58 -6.66
C THR A 102 -2.36 -20.10 -6.51
N GLY A 103 -1.60 -20.64 -5.57
CA GLY A 103 -1.42 -22.09 -5.41
C GLY A 103 -0.24 -22.68 -6.19
N GLU A 104 0.47 -21.91 -7.03
CA GLU A 104 1.71 -22.36 -7.69
C GLU A 104 2.95 -22.30 -6.77
N GLY A 105 2.79 -21.85 -5.52
CA GLY A 105 3.88 -21.74 -4.54
C GLY A 105 4.78 -20.52 -4.71
N LYS A 106 4.17 -19.33 -4.82
CA LYS A 106 4.86 -18.02 -4.89
C LYS A 106 5.89 -17.85 -3.77
N THR A 107 5.48 -18.06 -2.51
CA THR A 107 6.38 -17.96 -1.34
C THR A 107 7.65 -18.79 -1.50
N LEU A 108 7.53 -20.04 -1.97
CA LEU A 108 8.69 -20.91 -2.19
C LEU A 108 9.56 -20.43 -3.36
N ALA A 109 8.97 -19.98 -4.46
CA ALA A 109 9.72 -19.40 -5.58
C ALA A 109 10.48 -18.11 -5.17
N GLY A 110 9.85 -17.26 -4.38
CA GLY A 110 10.46 -16.06 -3.80
C GLY A 110 11.61 -16.39 -2.85
N ALA A 111 11.43 -17.37 -1.95
CA ALA A 111 12.49 -17.83 -1.05
C ALA A 111 13.70 -18.39 -1.82
N ILE A 112 13.45 -19.17 -2.87
CA ILE A 112 14.50 -19.67 -3.76
C ILE A 112 15.24 -18.48 -4.40
N ALA A 113 14.54 -17.49 -4.94
CA ALA A 113 15.16 -16.29 -5.49
C ALA A 113 15.97 -15.49 -4.45
N ALA A 114 15.47 -15.35 -3.22
CA ALA A 114 16.19 -14.69 -2.14
C ALA A 114 17.52 -15.40 -1.83
N VAL A 115 17.54 -16.75 -1.79
CA VAL A 115 18.80 -17.53 -1.70
C VAL A 115 19.75 -17.15 -2.83
N GLY A 116 19.26 -17.07 -4.07
CA GLY A 116 20.11 -16.72 -5.22
C GLY A 116 20.73 -15.31 -5.11
N TYR A 117 19.99 -14.34 -4.56
CA TYR A 117 20.51 -13.00 -4.30
C TYR A 117 21.57 -13.00 -3.19
N VAL A 118 21.33 -13.71 -2.09
CA VAL A 118 22.32 -13.88 -1.00
C VAL A 118 23.59 -14.56 -1.50
N LEU A 119 23.45 -15.62 -2.31
CA LEU A 119 24.58 -16.28 -2.97
C LEU A 119 25.30 -15.37 -3.98
N SER A 120 24.67 -14.27 -4.39
CA SER A 120 25.30 -13.23 -5.21
C SER A 120 25.91 -12.08 -4.39
N GLY A 121 26.03 -12.26 -3.07
CA GLY A 121 26.64 -11.28 -2.16
C GLY A 121 25.74 -10.11 -1.78
N ARG A 122 24.42 -10.25 -1.93
CA ARG A 122 23.43 -9.19 -1.72
C ARG A 122 22.58 -9.40 -0.48
N SER A 123 22.09 -8.32 0.11
CA SER A 123 21.11 -8.39 1.21
C SER A 123 19.69 -8.24 0.65
N VAL A 124 18.75 -9.01 1.20
CA VAL A 124 17.40 -9.13 0.63
C VAL A 124 16.35 -8.73 1.64
N HIS A 125 15.50 -7.78 1.27
CA HIS A 125 14.23 -7.53 1.94
C HIS A 125 13.11 -8.23 1.18
N VAL A 126 12.46 -9.19 1.82
CA VAL A 126 11.23 -9.82 1.31
C VAL A 126 10.05 -9.03 1.86
N ILE A 127 9.41 -8.26 1.00
CA ILE A 127 8.38 -7.28 1.37
C ILE A 127 7.00 -7.90 1.17
N SER A 128 6.21 -7.97 2.23
CA SER A 128 4.82 -8.43 2.20
C SER A 128 3.83 -7.25 2.31
N VAL A 129 2.55 -7.56 2.13
CA VAL A 129 1.44 -6.61 2.31
C VAL A 129 1.13 -6.35 3.80
N ASN A 130 1.39 -7.32 4.68
CA ASN A 130 1.15 -7.20 6.13
C ASN A 130 2.14 -8.01 6.96
N ASP A 131 2.20 -7.70 8.25
CA ASP A 131 3.13 -8.28 9.22
C ASP A 131 2.90 -9.77 9.45
N PHE A 132 1.63 -10.20 9.45
CA PHE A 132 1.27 -11.61 9.60
C PHE A 132 1.92 -12.48 8.51
N LEU A 133 1.81 -12.08 7.24
CA LEU A 133 2.41 -12.80 6.13
C LEU A 133 3.94 -12.77 6.19
N ALA A 134 4.54 -11.63 6.53
CA ALA A 134 6.00 -11.52 6.69
C ALA A 134 6.51 -12.51 7.76
N GLN A 135 5.89 -12.50 8.94
CA GLN A 135 6.31 -13.35 10.05
C GLN A 135 6.06 -14.84 9.74
N ARG A 136 4.90 -15.18 9.17
CA ARG A 136 4.56 -16.54 8.76
C ARG A 136 5.57 -17.07 7.75
N ASP A 137 5.88 -16.29 6.71
CA ASP A 137 6.75 -16.75 5.61
C ASP A 137 8.22 -16.82 6.05
N ALA A 138 8.67 -15.92 6.92
CA ALA A 138 9.97 -16.01 7.56
C ALA A 138 10.12 -17.33 8.35
N GLN A 139 9.15 -17.64 9.21
CA GLN A 139 9.16 -18.87 10.02
C GLN A 139 9.03 -20.12 9.15
N TRP A 140 8.19 -20.08 8.11
CA TRP A 140 7.98 -21.21 7.23
C TRP A 140 9.22 -21.51 6.37
N MET A 141 9.90 -20.49 5.86
CA MET A 141 11.10 -20.64 5.01
C MET A 141 12.40 -20.74 5.80
N GLN A 142 12.42 -20.42 7.10
CA GLN A 142 13.61 -20.49 7.96
C GLN A 142 14.35 -21.83 7.87
N PRO A 143 13.71 -23.02 7.93
CA PRO A 143 14.43 -24.29 7.82
C PRO A 143 15.19 -24.45 6.48
N LEU A 144 14.67 -23.89 5.39
CA LEU A 144 15.35 -23.87 4.10
C LEU A 144 16.62 -23.01 4.17
N PHE A 145 16.50 -21.77 4.68
CA PHE A 145 17.63 -20.85 4.78
C PHE A 145 18.72 -21.38 5.71
N GLU A 146 18.35 -21.88 6.89
CA GLU A 146 19.29 -22.46 7.86
C GLU A 146 20.06 -23.66 7.29
N SER A 147 19.39 -24.51 6.50
CA SER A 147 20.04 -25.66 5.85
C SER A 147 21.13 -25.27 4.84
N LEU A 148 21.10 -24.02 4.36
CA LEU A 148 22.06 -23.43 3.44
C LEU A 148 23.04 -22.47 4.15
N GLY A 149 22.95 -22.33 5.48
CA GLY A 149 23.77 -21.38 6.25
C GLY A 149 23.43 -19.91 5.99
N ILE A 150 22.18 -19.62 5.66
CA ILE A 150 21.66 -18.27 5.41
C ILE A 150 20.81 -17.84 6.61
N THR A 151 21.07 -16.65 7.11
CA THR A 151 20.34 -16.06 8.24
C THR A 151 19.06 -15.36 7.77
N VAL A 152 17.99 -15.48 8.55
CA VAL A 152 16.70 -14.84 8.27
C VAL A 152 16.17 -14.14 9.52
N GLY A 153 15.64 -12.93 9.35
CA GLY A 153 14.93 -12.16 10.37
C GLY A 153 13.56 -11.73 9.89
N SER A 154 12.67 -11.39 10.82
CA SER A 154 11.37 -10.78 10.52
C SER A 154 11.12 -9.55 11.38
N ILE A 155 10.49 -8.53 10.81
CA ILE A 155 10.08 -7.31 11.50
C ILE A 155 8.55 -7.24 11.49
N GLY A 156 7.99 -6.85 12.62
CA GLY A 156 6.59 -6.47 12.76
C GLY A 156 6.43 -5.30 13.73
N GLU A 157 5.23 -4.75 13.83
CA GLU A 157 4.89 -3.54 14.60
C GLU A 157 5.46 -3.57 16.04
N SER A 158 5.28 -4.69 16.75
CA SER A 158 5.75 -4.88 18.14
C SER A 158 7.27 -5.01 18.31
N SER A 159 8.04 -5.07 17.21
CA SER A 159 9.49 -5.24 17.26
C SER A 159 10.18 -3.98 17.77
N THR A 160 11.01 -4.13 18.80
CA THR A 160 11.85 -3.06 19.36
C THR A 160 12.95 -2.64 18.39
N ALA A 161 13.55 -1.46 18.60
CA ALA A 161 14.66 -0.99 17.77
C ALA A 161 15.86 -1.97 17.75
N SER A 162 16.14 -2.65 18.87
CA SER A 162 17.20 -3.66 18.94
C SER A 162 16.87 -4.91 18.12
N GLU A 163 15.63 -5.37 18.16
CA GLU A 163 15.17 -6.53 17.38
C GLU A 163 15.17 -6.22 15.89
N ARG A 164 14.76 -5.00 15.49
CA ARG A 164 14.82 -4.54 14.10
C ARG A 164 16.25 -4.49 13.57
N ARG A 165 17.20 -3.91 14.34
CA ARG A 165 18.62 -3.92 13.98
C ARG A 165 19.17 -5.35 13.82
N ALA A 166 18.78 -6.27 14.70
CA ALA A 166 19.17 -7.67 14.58
C ALA A 166 18.57 -8.35 13.33
N ALA A 167 17.30 -8.06 13.02
CA ALA A 167 16.64 -8.58 11.82
C ALA A 167 17.27 -8.03 10.53
N TYR A 168 17.52 -6.72 10.43
CA TYR A 168 18.20 -6.11 9.28
C TYR A 168 19.65 -6.55 9.10
N ALA A 169 20.29 -7.08 10.15
CA ALA A 169 21.64 -7.65 10.06
C ALA A 169 21.65 -9.08 9.47
N CYS A 170 20.49 -9.72 9.30
CA CYS A 170 20.39 -11.01 8.61
C CYS A 170 20.60 -10.86 7.10
N ASP A 171 20.97 -11.97 6.44
CA ASP A 171 21.09 -12.04 4.98
C ASP A 171 19.73 -11.75 4.29
N ILE A 172 18.63 -12.21 4.91
CA ILE A 172 17.25 -12.03 4.45
C ILE A 172 16.40 -11.44 5.57
N THR A 173 15.65 -10.39 5.28
CA THR A 173 14.71 -9.74 6.21
C THR A 173 13.31 -9.77 5.63
N TYR A 174 12.35 -10.35 6.36
CA TYR A 174 10.93 -10.29 6.01
C TYR A 174 10.25 -9.15 6.77
N ALA A 175 9.52 -8.29 6.09
CA ALA A 175 8.78 -7.20 6.71
C ALA A 175 7.62 -6.75 5.82
N SER A 176 6.61 -6.11 6.39
CA SER A 176 5.62 -5.41 5.56
C SER A 176 6.23 -4.12 4.97
N VAL A 177 5.64 -3.63 3.88
CA VAL A 177 6.07 -2.37 3.27
C VAL A 177 5.96 -1.17 4.23
N ASN A 178 4.97 -1.23 5.13
CA ASN A 178 4.73 -0.20 6.14
C ASN A 178 5.86 -0.13 7.15
N GLU A 179 6.26 -1.28 7.72
CA GLU A 179 7.31 -1.34 8.74
C GLU A 179 8.66 -0.85 8.20
N ILE A 180 9.01 -1.24 6.97
CA ILE A 180 10.23 -0.75 6.31
C ILE A 180 10.18 0.78 6.14
N GLY A 181 9.03 1.31 5.72
CA GLY A 181 8.88 2.75 5.53
C GLY A 181 8.87 3.53 6.84
N PHE A 182 8.25 2.99 7.89
CA PHE A 182 8.27 3.58 9.23
C PHE A 182 9.66 3.54 9.87
N ASP A 183 10.47 2.52 9.59
CA ASP A 183 11.89 2.50 9.99
C ASP A 183 12.67 3.63 9.31
N VAL A 184 12.46 3.82 8.01
CA VAL A 184 13.06 4.94 7.25
C VAL A 184 12.66 6.30 7.83
N LEU A 185 11.38 6.48 8.16
CA LEU A 185 10.89 7.73 8.74
C LEU A 185 11.41 7.96 10.16
N ARG A 186 11.47 6.92 11.00
CA ARG A 186 11.98 7.05 12.38
C ARG A 186 13.47 7.36 12.43
N ASP A 187 14.25 6.83 11.49
CA ASP A 187 15.68 7.14 11.37
C ASP A 187 15.94 8.63 11.09
N HIS A 188 14.96 9.38 10.58
CA HIS A 188 15.08 10.83 10.44
C HIS A 188 15.05 11.59 11.77
N LEU A 189 14.62 10.96 12.86
CA LEU A 189 14.67 11.55 14.20
C LEU A 189 15.92 11.18 14.97
N VAL A 190 16.78 10.31 14.43
CA VAL A 190 17.97 9.82 15.12
C VAL A 190 19.09 10.85 15.12
N ASN A 191 19.78 10.98 16.26
CA ASN A 191 20.89 11.93 16.44
C ASN A 191 22.27 11.25 16.53
N ASP A 192 22.29 9.93 16.72
CA ASP A 192 23.50 9.10 16.81
C ASP A 192 23.47 7.99 15.77
N ARG A 193 24.59 7.77 15.09
CA ARG A 193 24.69 6.73 14.05
C ARG A 193 24.33 5.33 14.58
N ASN A 194 24.63 5.03 15.84
CA ASN A 194 24.40 3.70 16.43
C ASN A 194 22.93 3.40 16.69
N ASP A 195 22.08 4.43 16.69
CA ASP A 195 20.64 4.32 16.90
C ASP A 195 19.87 4.12 15.59
N LEU A 196 20.53 4.25 14.42
CA LEU A 196 19.92 3.97 13.12
C LEU A 196 19.50 2.51 13.00
N VAL A 197 18.30 2.30 12.46
CA VAL A 197 17.69 0.98 12.31
C VAL A 197 17.69 0.51 10.87
N ALA A 198 17.29 1.38 9.93
CA ALA A 198 17.12 1.01 8.52
C ALA A 198 18.49 0.92 7.81
N PRO A 199 18.77 -0.19 7.12
CA PRO A 199 20.02 -0.34 6.37
C PRO A 199 19.96 0.38 5.02
N VAL A 200 21.10 0.41 4.32
CA VAL A 200 21.13 0.82 2.91
C VAL A 200 20.32 -0.20 2.08
N PRO A 201 19.28 0.23 1.35
CA PRO A 201 18.40 -0.69 0.61
C PRO A 201 19.10 -1.29 -0.62
N ASP A 202 19.21 -2.62 -0.67
CA ASP A 202 19.88 -3.35 -1.76
C ASP A 202 18.88 -4.05 -2.69
N VAL A 203 18.25 -5.15 -2.23
CA VAL A 203 17.25 -5.90 -2.99
C VAL A 203 15.89 -5.88 -2.29
N ALA A 204 14.86 -5.43 -3.00
CA ALA A 204 13.46 -5.61 -2.62
C ALA A 204 12.84 -6.75 -3.45
N LEU A 205 12.43 -7.83 -2.80
CA LEU A 205 11.62 -8.90 -3.37
C LEU A 205 10.20 -8.77 -2.83
N ILE A 206 9.28 -8.32 -3.66
CA ILE A 206 7.94 -7.92 -3.22
C ILE A 206 6.94 -9.04 -3.51
N ASP A 207 6.32 -9.58 -2.46
CA ASP A 207 5.18 -10.48 -2.59
C ASP A 207 3.88 -9.68 -2.78
N GLU A 208 2.95 -10.24 -3.57
CA GLU A 208 1.78 -9.54 -4.09
C GLU A 208 2.12 -8.14 -4.63
N ALA A 209 3.10 -8.11 -5.55
CA ALA A 209 3.69 -6.89 -6.08
C ALA A 209 2.67 -5.91 -6.69
N ASP A 210 1.55 -6.39 -7.21
CA ASP A 210 0.46 -5.54 -7.67
C ASP A 210 -0.21 -4.77 -6.53
N SER A 211 -0.39 -5.41 -5.37
CA SER A 211 -1.00 -4.77 -4.21
C SER A 211 -0.07 -3.67 -3.65
N VAL A 212 1.22 -3.95 -3.53
CA VAL A 212 2.20 -2.98 -3.00
C VAL A 212 2.54 -1.88 -4.01
N LEU A 213 2.83 -2.24 -5.27
CA LEU A 213 3.35 -1.30 -6.28
C LEU A 213 2.28 -0.59 -7.09
N VAL A 214 1.02 -1.01 -7.00
CA VAL A 214 -0.09 -0.36 -7.71
C VAL A 214 -1.12 0.18 -6.74
N ASP A 215 -1.68 -0.67 -5.88
CA ASP A 215 -2.78 -0.27 -4.99
C ASP A 215 -2.30 0.64 -3.84
N GLU A 216 -1.15 0.33 -3.25
CA GLU A 216 -0.58 1.07 -2.11
C GLU A 216 0.46 2.12 -2.52
N ALA A 217 0.85 2.14 -3.79
CA ALA A 217 1.95 2.97 -4.31
C ALA A 217 1.89 4.44 -3.88
N LEU A 218 0.68 5.00 -3.88
CA LEU A 218 0.42 6.41 -3.60
C LEU A 218 -0.05 6.68 -2.18
N VAL A 219 -0.12 5.65 -1.32
CA VAL A 219 -0.43 5.84 0.09
C VAL A 219 0.82 6.43 0.77
N PRO A 220 0.79 7.68 1.25
CA PRO A 220 1.84 8.20 2.10
C PRO A 220 1.86 7.49 3.46
N LEU A 221 3.07 7.09 3.83
CA LEU A 221 3.46 6.74 5.19
C LEU A 221 3.85 8.03 5.89
N VAL A 222 3.25 8.31 7.04
CA VAL A 222 3.39 9.57 7.78
C VAL A 222 3.93 9.28 9.17
N LEU A 223 4.92 10.07 9.58
CA LEU A 223 5.39 10.16 10.96
C LEU A 223 4.89 11.49 11.53
N ALA A 224 4.12 11.42 12.61
CA ALA A 224 3.65 12.61 13.31
C ALA A 224 4.10 12.63 14.77
N GLY A 225 4.09 13.82 15.35
CA GLY A 225 4.33 14.04 16.77
C GLY A 225 3.32 14.99 17.38
N SER A 226 3.02 14.84 18.66
CA SER A 226 2.00 15.64 19.35
C SER A 226 2.43 17.10 19.50
N VAL A 227 1.49 18.01 19.17
CA VAL A 227 1.60 19.43 19.48
C VAL A 227 0.32 19.87 20.19
N SER A 228 0.46 20.53 21.33
CA SER A 228 -0.66 21.15 22.04
C SER A 228 -1.19 22.33 21.21
N GLY A 229 -2.36 22.18 20.60
CA GLY A 229 -2.98 23.22 19.77
C GLY A 229 -3.70 24.32 20.58
N ASP A 230 -3.77 25.53 19.99
CA ASP A 230 -4.30 26.76 20.62
C ASP A 230 -5.80 27.08 20.31
N VAL A 231 -6.46 26.34 19.39
CA VAL A 231 -7.89 26.57 19.04
C VAL A 231 -8.70 25.29 19.20
N SER A 232 -9.81 25.35 19.94
CA SER A 232 -10.66 24.19 20.23
C SER A 232 -11.52 23.80 19.03
N THR A 233 -11.15 22.71 18.34
CA THR A 233 -11.95 22.02 17.31
C THR A 233 -13.39 21.76 17.75
N SER A 234 -13.64 21.63 19.06
CA SER A 234 -14.97 21.43 19.64
C SER A 234 -15.94 22.57 19.33
N THR A 235 -15.50 23.83 19.42
CA THR A 235 -16.37 25.00 19.21
C THR A 235 -16.90 25.05 17.78
N VAL A 236 -16.03 24.72 16.81
CA VAL A 236 -16.39 24.69 15.39
C VAL A 236 -17.36 23.54 15.10
N MET A 237 -17.11 22.36 15.66
CA MET A 237 -17.99 21.19 15.50
C MET A 237 -19.40 21.44 16.06
N ASP A 238 -19.52 22.08 17.21
CA ASP A 238 -20.82 22.39 17.82
C ASP A 238 -21.61 23.39 16.96
N ALA A 239 -20.94 24.38 16.35
CA ALA A 239 -21.58 25.31 15.42
C ALA A 239 -22.05 24.61 14.13
N VAL A 240 -21.23 23.73 13.56
CA VAL A 240 -21.57 22.96 12.34
C VAL A 240 -22.78 22.05 12.55
N ARG A 241 -22.92 21.45 13.74
CA ARG A 241 -24.09 20.60 14.09
C ARG A 241 -25.43 21.34 14.01
N LEU A 242 -25.41 22.67 14.09
CA LEU A 242 -26.62 23.50 14.04
C LEU A 242 -27.03 23.90 12.61
N LEU A 243 -26.24 23.54 11.60
CA LEU A 243 -26.50 23.89 10.21
C LEU A 243 -27.49 22.90 9.56
N ASP A 244 -28.29 23.41 8.63
CA ASP A 244 -29.32 22.65 7.91
C ASP A 244 -28.98 22.49 6.44
N LYS A 245 -29.10 21.25 5.91
CA LYS A 245 -28.90 20.94 4.49
C LYS A 245 -29.92 21.68 3.62
N GLY A 246 -29.45 22.30 2.54
CA GLY A 246 -30.27 23.06 1.58
C GLY A 246 -30.58 24.50 2.01
N VAL A 247 -30.16 24.91 3.21
CA VAL A 247 -30.24 26.30 3.70
C VAL A 247 -28.84 26.82 3.96
N HIS A 248 -28.09 26.16 4.82
CA HIS A 248 -26.78 26.62 5.31
C HIS A 248 -25.60 25.93 4.60
N PHE A 249 -25.80 24.72 4.10
CA PHE A 249 -24.80 24.04 3.28
C PHE A 249 -25.49 23.21 2.21
N ASP A 250 -24.75 22.92 1.16
CA ASP A 250 -25.18 22.00 0.12
C ASP A 250 -24.05 21.02 -0.24
N THR A 251 -24.44 19.89 -0.80
CA THR A 251 -23.53 18.88 -1.35
C THR A 251 -23.57 18.96 -2.87
N ASP A 252 -22.45 18.66 -3.53
CA ASP A 252 -22.50 18.46 -4.98
C ASP A 252 -23.46 17.31 -5.38
N ALA A 253 -23.79 17.22 -6.66
CA ALA A 253 -24.74 16.24 -7.19
C ALA A 253 -24.34 14.77 -6.93
N GLU A 254 -23.07 14.53 -6.60
CA GLU A 254 -22.50 13.21 -6.37
C GLU A 254 -22.25 12.95 -4.86
N GLY A 255 -22.56 13.92 -3.99
CA GLY A 255 -22.37 13.82 -2.54
C GLY A 255 -20.91 13.71 -2.11
N ARG A 256 -19.97 14.35 -2.83
CA ARG A 256 -18.51 14.21 -2.63
C ARG A 256 -17.89 15.41 -1.93
N ASN A 257 -18.39 16.60 -2.22
CA ASN A 257 -17.99 17.83 -1.56
C ASN A 257 -19.18 18.44 -0.86
N VAL A 258 -18.90 19.13 0.23
CA VAL A 258 -19.86 19.93 0.98
C VAL A 258 -19.34 21.36 1.03
N PHE A 259 -20.22 22.30 0.72
CA PHE A 259 -19.88 23.71 0.69
C PHE A 259 -20.90 24.49 1.51
N LEU A 260 -20.43 25.54 2.18
CA LEU A 260 -21.32 26.50 2.81
C LEU A 260 -22.06 27.30 1.73
N THR A 261 -23.34 27.58 1.99
CA THR A 261 -24.07 28.63 1.28
C THR A 261 -23.69 29.99 1.88
N ASP A 262 -24.04 31.09 1.21
CA ASP A 262 -23.85 32.44 1.76
C ASP A 262 -24.51 32.59 3.14
N GLU A 263 -25.69 31.98 3.33
CA GLU A 263 -26.43 32.00 4.61
C GLU A 263 -25.74 31.15 5.68
N GLY A 264 -25.13 30.02 5.31
CA GLY A 264 -24.33 29.21 6.21
C GLY A 264 -23.03 29.88 6.63
N ALA A 265 -22.35 30.56 5.70
CA ALA A 265 -21.15 31.32 6.00
C ALA A 265 -21.45 32.43 7.03
N LEU A 266 -22.49 33.23 6.80
CA LEU A 266 -22.92 34.28 7.74
C LEU A 266 -23.32 33.71 9.11
N ARG A 267 -23.94 32.53 9.14
CA ARG A 267 -24.30 31.86 10.39
C ARG A 267 -23.05 31.40 11.15
N MET A 268 -22.09 30.79 10.46
CA MET A 268 -20.83 30.35 11.06
C MET A 268 -20.00 31.53 11.57
N GLU A 269 -19.90 32.62 10.81
CA GLU A 269 -19.24 33.87 11.22
C GLU A 269 -19.83 34.40 12.53
N LYS A 270 -21.16 34.38 12.66
CA LYS A 270 -21.85 34.83 13.86
C LYS A 270 -21.62 33.92 15.07
N GLU A 271 -21.72 32.61 14.89
CA GLU A 271 -21.51 31.63 15.98
C GLU A 271 -20.04 31.60 16.45
N LEU A 272 -19.10 31.88 15.56
CA LEU A 272 -17.67 31.96 15.87
C LEU A 272 -17.21 33.34 16.38
N GLY A 273 -18.16 34.22 16.75
CA GLY A 273 -17.86 35.49 17.40
C GLY A 273 -17.83 36.72 16.50
N GLY A 274 -18.46 36.66 15.32
CA GLY A 274 -18.56 37.78 14.37
C GLY A 274 -17.29 38.00 13.55
N ILE A 275 -16.62 36.91 13.17
CA ILE A 275 -15.43 36.94 12.31
C ILE A 275 -15.80 37.06 10.83
N ASP A 276 -14.81 37.37 9.98
CA ASP A 276 -14.91 37.21 8.52
C ASP A 276 -14.11 35.97 8.11
N LEU A 277 -14.80 34.91 7.69
CA LEU A 277 -14.19 33.62 7.34
C LEU A 277 -13.24 33.72 6.14
N TYR A 278 -13.45 34.70 5.25
CA TYR A 278 -12.71 34.85 4.00
C TYR A 278 -11.58 35.88 4.09
N SER A 279 -11.37 36.49 5.25
CA SER A 279 -10.24 37.36 5.51
C SER A 279 -8.90 36.61 5.48
N GLU A 280 -7.80 37.30 5.15
CA GLU A 280 -6.44 36.70 5.11
C GLU A 280 -6.04 36.01 6.42
N HIS A 281 -6.60 36.43 7.55
CA HIS A 281 -6.30 35.85 8.86
C HIS A 281 -7.03 34.51 9.12
N HIS A 282 -8.20 34.30 8.51
CA HIS A 282 -9.09 33.17 8.80
C HIS A 282 -9.21 32.17 7.65
N VAL A 283 -8.91 32.58 6.41
CA VAL A 283 -9.04 31.74 5.22
C VAL A 283 -8.20 30.46 5.28
N GLY A 284 -7.01 30.52 5.88
CA GLY A 284 -6.09 29.39 6.03
C GLY A 284 -6.20 28.64 7.36
N THR A 285 -7.07 29.09 8.28
CA THR A 285 -7.17 28.53 9.64
C THR A 285 -8.61 28.18 9.98
N THR A 286 -9.43 29.18 10.30
CA THR A 286 -10.81 29.00 10.76
C THR A 286 -11.70 28.45 9.66
N LEU A 287 -11.59 28.95 8.42
CA LEU A 287 -12.39 28.45 7.30
C LEU A 287 -12.06 26.98 6.99
N VAL A 288 -10.78 26.60 7.05
CA VAL A 288 -10.33 25.21 6.90
C VAL A 288 -10.97 24.34 7.98
N ALA A 289 -10.90 24.75 9.25
CA ALA A 289 -11.51 24.03 10.36
C ALA A 289 -13.04 23.85 10.19
N VAL A 290 -13.74 24.87 9.71
CA VAL A 290 -15.18 24.82 9.42
C VAL A 290 -15.48 23.83 8.29
N ASN A 291 -14.73 23.88 7.19
CA ASN A 291 -14.92 22.97 6.06
C ASN A 291 -14.64 21.52 6.47
N VAL A 292 -13.60 21.27 7.25
CA VAL A 292 -13.26 19.94 7.78
C VAL A 292 -14.35 19.42 8.71
N ALA A 293 -14.87 20.25 9.62
CA ALA A 293 -15.97 19.89 10.51
C ALA A 293 -17.26 19.57 9.73
N LEU A 294 -17.58 20.37 8.71
CA LEU A 294 -18.73 20.16 7.84
C LEU A 294 -18.59 18.87 7.02
N HIS A 295 -17.40 18.61 6.51
CA HIS A 295 -17.04 17.37 5.82
C HIS A 295 -17.24 16.16 6.74
N ALA A 296 -16.65 16.19 7.94
CA ALA A 296 -16.79 15.14 8.95
C ALA A 296 -18.25 14.85 9.30
N GLN A 297 -19.05 15.90 9.46
CA GLN A 297 -20.46 15.79 9.85
C GLN A 297 -21.33 15.20 8.74
N VAL A 298 -21.15 15.67 7.50
CA VAL A 298 -22.07 15.42 6.38
C VAL A 298 -21.65 14.26 5.49
N LEU A 299 -20.36 14.16 5.18
CA LEU A 299 -19.85 13.25 4.14
C LEU A 299 -19.34 11.94 4.72
N VAL A 300 -18.76 11.98 5.92
CA VAL A 300 -18.16 10.80 6.57
C VAL A 300 -19.23 10.02 7.33
N GLN A 301 -19.40 8.74 7.00
CA GLN A 301 -20.44 7.87 7.52
C GLN A 301 -19.85 6.73 8.35
N ARG A 302 -20.46 6.50 9.53
CA ARG A 302 -20.15 5.36 10.38
C ARG A 302 -20.59 4.06 9.71
N ASP A 303 -19.80 3.01 9.92
CA ASP A 303 -19.93 1.66 9.35
C ASP A 303 -19.72 1.59 7.81
N VAL A 304 -19.36 2.72 7.18
CA VAL A 304 -18.98 2.82 5.77
C VAL A 304 -17.53 3.29 5.66
N ASP A 305 -17.23 4.44 6.26
CA ASP A 305 -15.90 5.07 6.19
C ASP A 305 -15.06 4.82 7.44
N TYR A 306 -15.71 4.53 8.58
CA TYR A 306 -15.07 4.23 9.86
C TYR A 306 -15.97 3.42 10.79
N ILE A 307 -15.38 2.81 11.81
CA ILE A 307 -16.09 2.23 12.96
C ILE A 307 -15.60 2.87 14.26
N VAL A 308 -16.42 2.77 15.31
CA VAL A 308 -16.02 3.15 16.68
C VAL A 308 -15.83 1.88 17.50
N ARG A 309 -14.62 1.66 18.01
CA ARG A 309 -14.26 0.48 18.80
C ARG A 309 -13.24 0.83 19.87
N ASP A 310 -13.37 0.23 21.05
CA ASP A 310 -12.46 0.44 22.20
C ASP A 310 -12.25 1.93 22.55
N GLY A 311 -13.28 2.74 22.33
CA GLY A 311 -13.25 4.19 22.57
C GLY A 311 -12.45 5.00 21.55
N ARG A 312 -12.16 4.46 20.36
CA ARG A 312 -11.41 5.13 19.28
C ARG A 312 -12.11 4.97 17.92
N VAL A 313 -11.86 5.91 17.01
CA VAL A 313 -12.28 5.82 15.61
C VAL A 313 -11.24 5.02 14.82
N GLN A 314 -11.68 3.98 14.12
CA GLN A 314 -10.84 3.18 13.23
C GLN A 314 -11.37 3.26 11.80
N LEU A 315 -10.52 3.58 10.83
CA LEU A 315 -10.92 3.78 9.45
C LEU A 315 -11.29 2.50 8.74
N ILE A 316 -12.22 2.57 7.79
CA ILE A 316 -12.47 1.52 6.82
C ILE A 316 -11.82 1.92 5.49
N ASN A 317 -10.92 1.10 4.95
CA ASN A 317 -10.33 1.37 3.64
C ASN A 317 -11.38 1.14 2.53
N ALA A 318 -11.75 2.20 1.81
CA ALA A 318 -12.80 2.20 0.78
C ALA A 318 -12.54 1.27 -0.42
N SER A 319 -11.28 0.89 -0.68
CA SER A 319 -10.94 -0.07 -1.74
C SER A 319 -10.92 -1.53 -1.27
N ARG A 320 -11.12 -1.77 0.04
CA ARG A 320 -10.88 -3.08 0.67
C ARG A 320 -12.00 -3.53 1.61
N GLY A 321 -12.82 -2.61 2.11
CA GLY A 321 -13.81 -2.89 3.14
C GLY A 321 -13.18 -3.48 4.41
N ARG A 322 -12.08 -2.91 4.91
CA ARG A 322 -11.34 -3.42 6.07
C ARG A 322 -11.04 -2.33 7.07
N VAL A 323 -10.97 -2.67 8.36
CA VAL A 323 -10.46 -1.76 9.39
C VAL A 323 -8.97 -1.56 9.16
N ALA A 324 -8.56 -0.33 8.93
CA ALA A 324 -7.17 0.03 8.72
C ALA A 324 -6.61 0.59 10.03
N GLU A 325 -6.06 -0.29 10.86
CA GLU A 325 -5.59 0.03 12.22
C GLU A 325 -4.47 1.08 12.22
N LEU A 326 -3.62 1.03 11.20
CA LEU A 326 -2.52 1.97 10.99
C LEU A 326 -2.93 3.19 10.14
N GLN A 327 -4.19 3.30 9.71
CA GLN A 327 -4.64 4.47 8.95
C GLN A 327 -5.29 5.49 9.87
N ARG A 328 -5.07 6.76 9.57
CA ARG A 328 -5.75 7.88 10.21
C ARG A 328 -6.15 8.89 9.14
N TRP A 329 -7.25 9.59 9.34
CA TRP A 329 -7.52 10.77 8.52
C TRP A 329 -6.54 11.88 8.90
N PRO A 330 -6.30 12.86 8.02
CA PRO A 330 -5.61 14.09 8.40
C PRO A 330 -6.20 14.65 9.69
N ASP A 331 -5.36 15.16 10.60
CA ASP A 331 -5.72 15.34 12.01
C ASP A 331 -6.95 16.22 12.25
N GLY A 332 -7.20 17.21 11.38
CA GLY A 332 -8.43 17.98 11.43
C GLY A 332 -9.69 17.11 11.26
N LEU A 333 -9.68 16.20 10.29
CA LEU A 333 -10.83 15.35 9.98
C LEU A 333 -11.00 14.23 11.01
N GLN A 334 -9.90 13.60 11.46
CA GLN A 334 -9.96 12.60 12.53
C GLN A 334 -10.54 13.19 13.81
N ALA A 335 -10.00 14.31 14.29
CA ALA A 335 -10.48 14.96 15.51
C ALA A 335 -11.95 15.38 15.36
N ALA A 336 -12.34 15.88 14.19
CA ALA A 336 -13.73 16.22 13.90
C ALA A 336 -14.66 14.99 13.98
N VAL A 337 -14.26 13.83 13.45
CA VAL A 337 -15.05 12.59 13.55
C VAL A 337 -15.08 12.03 14.97
N GLU A 338 -13.98 12.11 15.72
CA GLU A 338 -13.96 11.72 17.14
C GLU A 338 -14.93 12.58 17.97
N ILE A 339 -14.93 13.90 17.76
CA ILE A 339 -15.88 14.82 18.39
C ILE A 339 -17.32 14.53 17.95
N LYS A 340 -17.53 14.23 16.65
CA LYS A 340 -18.83 13.84 16.09
C LYS A 340 -19.42 12.64 16.85
N GLU A 341 -18.60 11.63 17.15
CA GLU A 341 -18.98 10.43 17.88
C GLU A 341 -18.98 10.58 19.41
N GLY A 342 -18.62 11.76 19.94
CA GLY A 342 -18.57 12.03 21.37
C GLY A 342 -17.36 11.43 22.09
N LEU A 343 -16.28 11.13 21.36
CA LEU A 343 -15.01 10.70 21.91
C LEU A 343 -14.14 11.92 22.26
N ALA A 344 -13.18 11.72 23.16
CA ALA A 344 -12.15 12.73 23.39
C ALA A 344 -11.28 12.84 22.13
N PRO A 345 -11.07 14.05 21.56
CA PRO A 345 -10.24 14.20 20.39
C PRO A 345 -8.81 13.78 20.71
N THR A 346 -8.24 12.95 19.85
CA THR A 346 -6.83 12.60 19.87
C THR A 346 -6.02 13.86 19.58
N GLU A 347 -4.86 14.03 20.24
CA GLU A 347 -3.99 15.19 19.99
C GLU A 347 -3.69 15.33 18.48
N THR A 348 -3.80 16.56 17.99
CA THR A 348 -3.40 16.94 16.63
C THR A 348 -1.90 16.78 16.51
N GLY A 349 -1.46 15.94 15.57
CA GLY A 349 -0.05 15.74 15.30
C GLY A 349 0.46 16.75 14.28
N GLU A 350 1.68 17.23 14.48
CA GLU A 350 2.43 17.83 13.37
C GLU A 350 3.04 16.70 12.53
N ILE A 351 2.90 16.77 11.21
CA ILE A 351 3.57 15.86 10.29
C ILE A 351 5.07 16.16 10.33
N LEU A 352 5.85 15.29 10.97
CA LEU A 352 7.30 15.43 11.07
C LEU A 352 7.98 14.98 9.78
N ASP A 353 7.46 13.90 9.19
CA ASP A 353 7.98 13.38 7.94
C ASP A 353 6.95 12.53 7.19
N THR A 354 7.13 12.37 5.87
CA THR A 354 6.25 11.55 5.02
C THR A 354 6.98 10.93 3.83
N ILE A 355 6.64 9.70 3.45
CA ILE A 355 7.14 9.02 2.23
C ILE A 355 6.04 8.18 1.60
N THR A 356 5.90 8.19 0.27
CA THR A 356 4.99 7.25 -0.39
C THR A 356 5.63 5.87 -0.53
N VAL A 357 4.82 4.81 -0.55
CA VAL A 357 5.30 3.44 -0.83
C VAL A 357 6.11 3.38 -2.12
N GLN A 358 5.65 4.06 -3.17
CA GLN A 358 6.37 4.13 -4.43
C GLN A 358 7.76 4.79 -4.30
N ALA A 359 7.86 5.91 -3.57
CA ALA A 359 9.13 6.58 -3.35
C ALA A 359 10.08 5.73 -2.50
N LEU A 360 9.56 5.03 -1.49
CA LEU A 360 10.29 4.09 -0.66
C LEU A 360 10.91 2.95 -1.49
N ILE A 361 10.11 2.28 -2.32
CA ILE A 361 10.58 1.15 -3.14
C ILE A 361 11.62 1.60 -4.18
N ASN A 362 11.47 2.80 -4.74
CA ASN A 362 12.44 3.34 -5.71
C ASN A 362 13.82 3.66 -5.10
N ARG A 363 14.01 3.54 -3.77
CA ARG A 363 15.33 3.66 -3.13
C ARG A 363 16.18 2.40 -3.28
N TYR A 364 15.58 1.24 -3.56
CA TYR A 364 16.31 -0.03 -3.69
C TYR A 364 17.11 -0.09 -4.99
N ALA A 365 18.32 -0.64 -4.90
CA ALA A 365 19.16 -0.85 -6.09
C ALA A 365 18.55 -1.89 -7.05
N THR A 366 17.79 -2.85 -6.54
CA THR A 366 17.06 -3.82 -7.36
C THR A 366 15.70 -4.11 -6.76
N VAL A 367 14.67 -4.03 -7.60
CA VAL A 367 13.30 -4.38 -7.25
C VAL A 367 12.87 -5.54 -8.13
N CYS A 368 12.27 -6.54 -7.53
CA CYS A 368 11.60 -7.64 -8.21
C CYS A 368 10.35 -8.01 -7.42
N GLY A 369 9.47 -8.83 -7.98
CA GLY A 369 8.28 -9.22 -7.23
C GLY A 369 7.49 -10.33 -7.87
N MET A 370 6.47 -10.78 -7.16
CA MET A 370 5.60 -11.87 -7.60
C MET A 370 4.15 -11.53 -7.30
N THR A 371 3.25 -11.92 -8.20
CA THR A 371 1.81 -11.75 -8.02
C THR A 371 1.05 -12.72 -8.94
N GLY A 372 -0.23 -12.91 -8.68
CA GLY A 372 -1.12 -13.71 -9.56
C GLY A 372 -1.59 -12.99 -10.81
N THR A 373 -1.40 -11.68 -10.92
CA THR A 373 -2.10 -10.84 -11.92
C THR A 373 -1.24 -9.67 -12.44
N ALA A 374 0.06 -9.89 -12.62
CA ALA A 374 1.03 -8.85 -13.00
C ALA A 374 0.76 -8.22 -14.38
N MET A 375 0.23 -8.98 -15.33
CA MET A 375 0.03 -8.54 -16.72
C MET A 375 -0.93 -7.37 -16.83
N ALA A 376 -2.00 -7.36 -16.04
CA ALA A 376 -2.95 -6.25 -15.97
C ALA A 376 -2.27 -4.96 -15.47
N ALA A 377 -1.28 -5.09 -14.58
CA ALA A 377 -0.48 -3.99 -14.04
C ALA A 377 0.79 -3.69 -14.86
N GLY A 378 1.05 -4.40 -15.95
CA GLY A 378 2.36 -4.39 -16.63
C GLY A 378 2.77 -3.02 -17.17
N GLU A 379 1.81 -2.20 -17.61
CA GLU A 379 2.09 -0.83 -18.05
C GLU A 379 2.50 0.08 -16.87
N GLN A 380 1.82 -0.04 -15.73
CA GLN A 380 2.15 0.72 -14.51
C GLN A 380 3.52 0.32 -13.97
N LEU A 381 3.77 -0.98 -13.83
CA LEU A 381 5.05 -1.53 -13.34
C LEU A 381 6.23 -1.03 -14.20
N ARG A 382 6.08 -1.06 -15.52
CA ARG A 382 7.11 -0.57 -16.43
C ARG A 382 7.28 0.94 -16.38
N THR A 383 6.18 1.70 -16.35
CA THR A 383 6.21 3.17 -16.45
C THR A 383 6.79 3.79 -15.19
N PHE A 384 6.42 3.26 -14.02
CA PHE A 384 6.75 3.88 -12.74
C PHE A 384 7.96 3.29 -12.03
N TYR A 385 8.31 2.03 -12.31
CA TYR A 385 9.41 1.32 -11.65
C TYR A 385 10.43 0.73 -12.63
N GLY A 386 10.19 0.82 -13.95
CA GLY A 386 11.06 0.20 -14.96
C GLY A 386 11.01 -1.33 -14.97
N LEU A 387 10.02 -1.94 -14.32
CA LEU A 387 9.95 -3.39 -14.12
C LEU A 387 9.33 -4.11 -15.32
N GLY A 388 9.95 -5.22 -15.73
CA GLY A 388 9.40 -6.15 -16.71
C GLY A 388 8.47 -7.18 -16.06
N VAL A 389 7.50 -7.70 -16.82
CA VAL A 389 6.61 -8.79 -16.37
C VAL A 389 6.96 -10.09 -17.09
N SER A 390 7.14 -11.17 -16.32
CA SER A 390 7.38 -12.52 -16.81
C SER A 390 6.25 -13.46 -16.40
N ILE A 391 5.48 -13.94 -17.38
CA ILE A 391 4.42 -14.94 -17.13
C ILE A 391 5.06 -16.31 -16.97
N ILE A 392 4.77 -16.98 -15.86
CA ILE A 392 5.18 -18.35 -15.59
C ILE A 392 3.97 -19.26 -15.84
N GLU A 393 4.13 -20.24 -16.72
CA GLU A 393 3.08 -21.24 -16.97
C GLU A 393 2.80 -22.05 -15.70
N PRO A 394 1.53 -22.44 -15.46
CA PRO A 394 1.18 -23.25 -14.29
C PRO A 394 1.78 -24.65 -14.40
N ASN A 395 2.07 -25.28 -13.26
CA ASN A 395 2.58 -26.65 -13.21
C ASN A 395 1.61 -27.66 -13.85
N VAL A 396 0.31 -27.46 -13.60
CA VAL A 396 -0.78 -28.23 -14.20
C VAL A 396 -1.74 -27.26 -14.89
N PRO A 397 -2.18 -27.52 -16.14
CA PRO A 397 -3.11 -26.64 -16.84
C PRO A 397 -4.39 -26.38 -16.03
N THR A 398 -4.80 -25.11 -15.95
CA THR A 398 -6.05 -24.71 -15.31
C THR A 398 -7.25 -25.20 -16.13
N VAL A 399 -8.18 -25.90 -15.48
CA VAL A 399 -9.42 -26.41 -16.09
C VAL A 399 -10.68 -25.74 -15.52
N ARG A 400 -10.50 -24.62 -14.81
CA ARG A 400 -11.59 -23.78 -14.28
C ARG A 400 -12.49 -23.30 -15.41
N VAL A 401 -13.80 -23.30 -15.17
CA VAL A 401 -14.80 -22.72 -16.08
C VAL A 401 -15.18 -21.33 -15.58
N ASP A 402 -14.83 -20.30 -16.34
CA ASP A 402 -15.27 -18.92 -16.10
C ASP A 402 -16.56 -18.67 -16.89
N GLU A 403 -17.68 -18.51 -16.20
CA GLU A 403 -18.98 -18.21 -16.80
C GLU A 403 -19.07 -16.75 -17.22
N VAL A 404 -19.86 -16.47 -18.25
CA VAL A 404 -20.17 -15.10 -18.66
C VAL A 404 -20.95 -14.41 -17.57
N ASP A 405 -20.59 -13.16 -17.28
CA ASP A 405 -21.26 -12.34 -16.27
C ASP A 405 -22.76 -12.22 -16.53
N ARG A 406 -23.52 -12.25 -15.44
CA ARG A 406 -24.97 -12.04 -15.44
C ARG A 406 -25.26 -10.62 -14.98
N VAL A 407 -25.74 -9.78 -15.89
CA VAL A 407 -25.98 -8.35 -15.63
C VAL A 407 -27.47 -8.11 -15.43
N TYR A 408 -27.83 -7.47 -14.33
CA TYR A 408 -29.20 -7.13 -13.94
C TYR A 408 -29.47 -5.64 -14.10
N ASP A 409 -30.73 -5.27 -14.17
CA ASP A 409 -31.18 -3.87 -14.24
C ASP A 409 -31.04 -3.15 -12.88
N THR A 410 -31.36 -3.81 -11.76
CA THR A 410 -31.26 -3.23 -10.41
C THR A 410 -30.44 -4.08 -9.44
N ILE A 411 -29.95 -3.45 -8.36
CA ILE A 411 -29.22 -4.13 -7.28
C ILE A 411 -30.12 -5.17 -6.58
N GLU A 412 -31.42 -4.90 -6.43
CA GLU A 412 -32.35 -5.85 -5.79
C GLU A 412 -32.50 -7.13 -6.61
N HIS A 413 -32.68 -7.02 -7.93
CA HIS A 413 -32.77 -8.19 -8.82
C HIS A 413 -31.45 -8.98 -8.83
N LYS A 414 -30.31 -8.29 -8.89
CA LYS A 414 -28.98 -8.89 -8.75
C LYS A 414 -28.86 -9.70 -7.46
N ASN A 415 -29.18 -9.10 -6.32
CA ASN A 415 -29.04 -9.73 -5.00
C ASN A 415 -30.00 -10.92 -4.81
N ALA A 416 -31.22 -10.82 -5.33
CA ALA A 416 -32.17 -11.94 -5.34
C ALA A 416 -31.64 -13.12 -6.16
N ALA A 417 -31.04 -12.86 -7.32
CA ALA A 417 -30.46 -13.89 -8.18
C ALA A 417 -29.21 -14.54 -7.56
N ILE A 418 -28.35 -13.76 -6.89
CA ILE A 418 -27.21 -14.28 -6.12
C ILE A 418 -27.69 -15.25 -5.05
N ALA A 419 -28.68 -14.85 -4.23
CA ALA A 419 -29.20 -15.69 -3.15
C ALA A 419 -29.78 -17.02 -3.68
N LEU A 420 -30.49 -16.98 -4.81
CA LEU A 420 -31.02 -18.18 -5.46
C LEU A 420 -29.89 -19.09 -5.98
N GLN A 421 -28.90 -18.52 -6.67
CA GLN A 421 -27.76 -19.26 -7.20
C GLN A 421 -26.94 -19.95 -6.11
N VAL A 422 -26.68 -19.24 -5.00
CA VAL A 422 -25.94 -19.78 -3.85
C VAL A 422 -26.71 -20.92 -3.22
N LYS A 423 -28.03 -20.76 -3.03
CA LYS A 423 -28.88 -21.81 -2.45
C LYS A 423 -28.89 -23.08 -3.30
N GLU A 424 -29.01 -22.97 -4.62
CA GLU A 424 -28.99 -24.10 -5.53
C GLU A 424 -27.66 -24.86 -5.49
N ILE A 425 -26.54 -24.15 -5.49
CA ILE A 425 -25.20 -24.75 -5.44
C ILE A 425 -24.94 -25.37 -4.06
N HIS A 426 -25.28 -24.66 -2.98
CA HIS A 426 -25.07 -25.15 -1.62
C HIS A 426 -25.84 -26.45 -1.34
N GLN A 427 -27.04 -26.63 -1.92
CA GLN A 427 -27.80 -27.89 -1.83
C GLN A 427 -27.06 -29.10 -2.41
N THR A 428 -26.13 -28.90 -3.33
CA THR A 428 -25.29 -29.98 -3.88
C THR A 428 -24.14 -30.38 -2.94
N GLY A 429 -23.80 -29.52 -1.97
CA GLY A 429 -22.62 -29.67 -1.11
C GLY A 429 -21.34 -29.07 -1.70
N GLN A 430 -21.39 -28.43 -2.87
CA GLN A 430 -20.25 -27.74 -3.46
C GLN A 430 -19.85 -26.52 -2.59
N PRO A 431 -18.56 -26.34 -2.25
CA PRO A 431 -18.11 -25.17 -1.52
C PRO A 431 -18.19 -23.89 -2.35
N ILE A 432 -18.53 -22.78 -1.70
CA ILE A 432 -18.77 -21.48 -2.34
C ILE A 432 -17.92 -20.40 -1.64
N LEU A 433 -17.18 -19.63 -2.43
CA LEU A 433 -16.57 -18.37 -2.01
C LEU A 433 -17.28 -17.20 -2.69
N ILE A 434 -17.79 -16.25 -1.89
CA ILE A 434 -18.47 -15.06 -2.37
C ILE A 434 -17.60 -13.83 -2.11
N GLY A 435 -17.25 -13.10 -3.16
CA GLY A 435 -16.53 -11.82 -3.10
C GLY A 435 -17.46 -10.63 -3.21
N THR A 436 -17.43 -9.77 -2.21
CA THR A 436 -18.18 -8.49 -2.09
C THR A 436 -17.22 -7.30 -2.09
N HIS A 437 -17.76 -6.09 -2.31
CA HIS A 437 -16.97 -4.85 -2.34
C HIS A 437 -16.64 -4.34 -0.93
N ASP A 438 -17.62 -4.40 -0.02
CA ASP A 438 -17.47 -3.86 1.33
C ASP A 438 -18.12 -4.73 2.42
N VAL A 439 -17.89 -4.34 3.67
CA VAL A 439 -18.37 -5.06 4.86
C VAL A 439 -19.89 -5.03 4.95
N ALA A 440 -20.52 -3.90 4.63
CA ALA A 440 -21.96 -3.73 4.72
C ALA A 440 -22.68 -4.65 3.72
N GLU A 441 -22.18 -4.74 2.48
CA GLU A 441 -22.65 -5.68 1.46
C GLU A 441 -22.47 -7.14 1.94
N SER A 442 -21.33 -7.45 2.55
CA SER A 442 -21.03 -8.78 3.10
C SER A 442 -22.03 -9.20 4.18
N GLU A 443 -22.29 -8.32 5.14
CA GLU A 443 -23.23 -8.58 6.25
C GLU A 443 -24.68 -8.65 5.78
N ALA A 444 -25.08 -7.78 4.86
CA ALA A 444 -26.40 -7.79 4.25
C ALA A 444 -26.65 -9.11 3.51
N LEU A 445 -25.70 -9.52 2.65
CA LEU A 445 -25.82 -10.77 1.90
C LEU A 445 -25.82 -11.99 2.83
N ALA A 446 -24.94 -12.02 3.83
CA ALA A 446 -24.89 -13.10 4.81
C ALA A 446 -26.21 -13.24 5.58
N SER A 447 -26.84 -12.11 5.95
CA SER A 447 -28.15 -12.09 6.59
C SER A 447 -29.24 -12.68 5.68
N THR A 448 -29.26 -12.31 4.40
CA THR A 448 -30.21 -12.86 3.40
C THR A 448 -30.03 -14.36 3.19
N LEU A 449 -28.79 -14.84 3.11
CA LEU A 449 -28.47 -16.25 2.93
C LEU A 449 -28.83 -17.08 4.17
N THR A 450 -28.53 -16.56 5.36
CA THR A 450 -28.89 -17.18 6.64
C THR A 450 -30.41 -17.31 6.79
N ALA A 451 -31.16 -16.26 6.44
CA ALA A 451 -32.62 -16.29 6.41
C ALA A 451 -33.19 -17.33 5.43
N SER A 452 -32.41 -17.70 4.40
CA SER A 452 -32.75 -18.70 3.39
C SER A 452 -32.34 -20.13 3.77
N GLY A 453 -31.76 -20.32 4.97
CA GLY A 453 -31.31 -21.61 5.50
C GLY A 453 -29.92 -22.04 5.08
N VAL A 454 -29.09 -21.13 4.56
CA VAL A 454 -27.69 -21.38 4.20
C VAL A 454 -26.81 -20.86 5.34
N GLU A 455 -26.01 -21.72 5.95
CA GLU A 455 -25.03 -21.30 6.97
C GLU A 455 -23.84 -20.63 6.28
N VAL A 456 -23.52 -19.40 6.69
CA VAL A 456 -22.49 -18.58 6.06
C VAL A 456 -21.46 -18.15 7.09
N VAL A 457 -20.19 -18.23 6.71
CA VAL A 457 -19.09 -17.63 7.46
C VAL A 457 -18.67 -16.33 6.79
N VAL A 458 -18.79 -15.22 7.50
CA VAL A 458 -18.34 -13.91 7.03
C VAL A 458 -16.94 -13.66 7.54
N LEU A 459 -16.03 -13.33 6.63
CA LEU A 459 -14.70 -12.83 6.96
C LEU A 459 -14.81 -11.35 7.30
N ASN A 460 -14.89 -11.06 8.59
CA ASN A 460 -14.71 -9.71 9.09
C ASN A 460 -13.21 -9.44 9.14
N ALA A 461 -12.76 -8.40 8.43
CA ALA A 461 -11.35 -8.13 8.21
C ALA A 461 -10.61 -7.57 9.44
N LYS A 462 -10.68 -8.29 10.57
CA LYS A 462 -10.28 -7.83 11.91
C LYS A 462 -9.05 -8.55 12.46
N ASN A 463 -8.75 -9.75 11.97
CA ASN A 463 -7.64 -10.55 12.47
C ASN A 463 -7.12 -11.46 11.35
N ASP A 464 -5.94 -11.12 10.81
CA ASP A 464 -5.32 -11.82 9.69
C ASP A 464 -5.13 -13.34 9.95
N ALA A 465 -4.84 -13.73 11.20
CA ALA A 465 -4.62 -15.13 11.55
C ALA A 465 -5.93 -15.94 11.58
N GLU A 466 -7.00 -15.37 12.14
CA GLU A 466 -8.33 -15.99 12.13
C GLU A 466 -8.90 -16.04 10.71
N GLU A 467 -8.71 -14.98 9.92
CA GLU A 467 -9.08 -14.94 8.50
C GLU A 467 -8.38 -16.03 7.70
N ALA A 468 -7.08 -16.23 7.92
CA ALA A 468 -6.32 -17.28 7.26
C ALA A 468 -6.89 -18.67 7.58
N ALA A 469 -7.29 -18.91 8.84
CA ALA A 469 -7.90 -20.18 9.24
C ALA A 469 -9.27 -20.40 8.56
N VAL A 470 -10.13 -19.37 8.52
CA VAL A 470 -11.44 -19.44 7.87
C VAL A 470 -11.29 -19.66 6.37
N ILE A 471 -10.39 -18.94 5.71
CA ILE A 471 -10.14 -19.06 4.27
C ILE A 471 -9.56 -20.43 3.92
N ALA A 472 -8.64 -20.95 4.73
CA ALA A 472 -8.10 -22.30 4.51
C ALA A 472 -9.20 -23.37 4.60
N ALA A 473 -10.25 -23.14 5.39
CA ALA A 473 -11.42 -24.01 5.51
C ALA A 473 -12.52 -23.77 4.45
N ALA A 474 -12.43 -22.70 3.63
CA ALA A 474 -13.46 -22.36 2.64
C ALA A 474 -13.67 -23.42 1.54
N GLY A 475 -12.71 -24.34 1.37
CA GLY A 475 -12.79 -25.45 0.43
C GLY A 475 -13.43 -26.72 1.00
N VAL A 476 -13.97 -26.70 2.22
CA VAL A 476 -14.63 -27.86 2.85
C VAL A 476 -16.03 -28.09 2.26
N HIS A 477 -16.45 -29.34 2.15
CA HIS A 477 -17.77 -29.71 1.63
C HIS A 477 -18.91 -28.91 2.31
N GLY A 478 -19.73 -28.25 1.50
CA GLY A 478 -20.87 -27.44 1.93
C GLY A 478 -20.51 -26.07 2.53
N ALA A 479 -19.24 -25.70 2.61
CA ALA A 479 -18.84 -24.39 3.14
C ALA A 479 -19.34 -23.25 2.25
N VAL A 480 -19.87 -22.20 2.87
CA VAL A 480 -20.20 -20.92 2.21
C VAL A 480 -19.47 -19.82 2.94
N THR A 481 -18.51 -19.21 2.26
CA THR A 481 -17.64 -18.17 2.82
C THR A 481 -17.88 -16.87 2.07
N VAL A 482 -18.28 -15.82 2.80
CA VAL A 482 -18.41 -14.46 2.28
C VAL A 482 -17.18 -13.68 2.70
N SER A 483 -16.54 -13.04 1.72
CA SER A 483 -15.30 -12.32 1.87
C SER A 483 -15.41 -10.99 1.15
N THR A 484 -14.92 -9.93 1.78
CA THR A 484 -14.55 -8.73 1.02
C THR A 484 -13.36 -9.06 0.11
N GLN A 485 -13.16 -8.26 -0.93
CA GLN A 485 -12.13 -8.37 -1.99
C GLN A 485 -10.72 -8.85 -1.55
N ILE A 486 -10.30 -8.59 -0.31
CA ILE A 486 -8.92 -8.78 0.17
C ILE A 486 -8.81 -9.80 1.31
N ALA A 487 -9.92 -10.28 1.89
CA ALA A 487 -9.85 -11.24 2.99
C ALA A 487 -9.17 -12.57 2.60
N GLY A 488 -8.23 -13.03 3.43
CA GLY A 488 -7.43 -14.23 3.16
C GLY A 488 -6.43 -14.16 2.01
N ARG A 489 -5.92 -12.98 1.62
CA ARG A 489 -4.74 -12.88 0.74
C ARG A 489 -3.55 -13.64 1.30
N GLY A 490 -2.73 -14.20 0.40
CA GLY A 490 -1.62 -15.07 0.78
C GLY A 490 -2.01 -16.43 1.38
N THR A 491 -3.31 -16.76 1.50
CA THR A 491 -3.78 -18.06 2.02
C THR A 491 -4.41 -18.91 0.92
N ASP A 492 -4.03 -20.19 0.90
CA ASP A 492 -4.46 -21.17 -0.09
C ASP A 492 -5.73 -21.91 0.37
N ILE A 493 -6.80 -21.81 -0.42
CA ILE A 493 -8.02 -22.62 -0.33
C ILE A 493 -7.77 -23.94 -1.07
N LYS A 494 -7.67 -25.03 -0.32
CA LYS A 494 -7.54 -26.38 -0.85
C LYS A 494 -8.90 -27.08 -0.83
N LEU A 495 -9.19 -27.88 -1.85
CA LEU A 495 -10.37 -28.74 -1.85
C LEU A 495 -10.29 -29.72 -0.67
N GLY A 496 -11.30 -29.71 0.18
CA GLY A 496 -11.35 -30.48 1.42
C GLY A 496 -10.73 -29.81 2.65
N GLY A 497 -10.41 -28.52 2.56
CA GLY A 497 -9.77 -27.76 3.64
C GLY A 497 -8.29 -28.12 3.83
N PRO A 498 -7.68 -27.72 4.96
CA PRO A 498 -6.26 -27.94 5.23
C PRO A 498 -5.85 -29.42 5.17
N ASP A 499 -6.75 -30.30 5.61
CA ASP A 499 -6.53 -31.76 5.71
C ASP A 499 -6.85 -32.51 4.41
N GLY A 500 -7.49 -31.86 3.43
CA GLY A 500 -7.91 -32.49 2.16
C GLY A 500 -9.06 -33.49 2.29
N THR A 501 -9.88 -33.38 3.34
CA THR A 501 -11.02 -34.27 3.59
C THR A 501 -12.08 -34.13 2.50
N ASP A 502 -12.61 -35.24 1.98
CA ASP A 502 -13.62 -35.24 0.89
C ASP A 502 -13.17 -34.56 -0.42
N ARG A 503 -11.85 -34.38 -0.65
CA ARG A 503 -11.32 -33.73 -1.85
C ARG A 503 -11.89 -34.29 -3.16
N GLU A 504 -11.90 -35.61 -3.31
CA GLU A 504 -12.39 -36.27 -4.53
C GLU A 504 -13.88 -35.98 -4.77
N ARG A 505 -14.71 -36.11 -3.72
CA ARG A 505 -16.13 -35.78 -3.76
C ARG A 505 -16.35 -34.32 -4.17
N ILE A 506 -15.58 -33.40 -3.60
CA ILE A 506 -15.69 -31.97 -3.92
C ILE A 506 -15.25 -31.70 -5.37
N ALA A 507 -14.22 -32.38 -5.85
CA ALA A 507 -13.81 -32.30 -7.25
C ALA A 507 -14.90 -32.80 -8.20
N GLU A 508 -15.60 -33.90 -7.88
CA GLU A 508 -16.75 -34.41 -8.63
C GLU A 508 -17.93 -33.44 -8.66
N LEU A 509 -18.12 -32.66 -7.58
CA LEU A 509 -19.12 -31.58 -7.52
C LEU A 509 -18.73 -30.33 -8.34
N GLY A 510 -17.55 -30.34 -9.00
CA GLY A 510 -17.05 -29.22 -9.80
C GLY A 510 -16.07 -28.31 -9.06
N GLY A 511 -15.55 -28.74 -7.91
CA GLY A 511 -14.55 -28.01 -7.13
C GLY A 511 -15.09 -26.77 -6.42
N LEU A 512 -14.25 -25.77 -6.19
CA LEU A 512 -14.68 -24.51 -5.57
C LEU A 512 -15.47 -23.65 -6.57
N PHE A 513 -16.64 -23.18 -6.15
CA PHE A 513 -17.42 -22.18 -6.88
C PHE A 513 -17.13 -20.78 -6.34
N VAL A 514 -16.61 -19.90 -7.20
CA VAL A 514 -16.32 -18.50 -6.87
C VAL A 514 -17.40 -17.60 -7.45
N LEU A 515 -17.99 -16.75 -6.62
CA LEU A 515 -19.03 -15.79 -7.02
C LEU A 515 -18.59 -14.36 -6.71
N GLY A 516 -18.60 -13.47 -7.69
CA GLY A 516 -18.46 -12.03 -7.48
C GLY A 516 -19.83 -11.33 -7.49
N THR A 517 -20.07 -10.40 -6.55
CA THR A 517 -21.34 -9.65 -6.46
C THR A 517 -21.35 -8.35 -7.27
N GLY A 518 -20.28 -8.10 -8.03
CA GLY A 518 -20.12 -7.01 -8.99
C GLY A 518 -18.69 -6.98 -9.51
N ARG A 519 -18.47 -6.17 -10.54
CA ARG A 519 -17.13 -5.93 -11.10
C ARG A 519 -16.42 -4.85 -10.29
N HIS A 520 -15.14 -5.07 -10.02
CA HIS A 520 -14.32 -4.06 -9.37
C HIS A 520 -13.92 -2.95 -10.36
N THR A 521 -13.31 -1.89 -9.85
CA THR A 521 -12.76 -0.80 -10.68
C THR A 521 -11.62 -1.26 -11.60
N THR A 522 -10.99 -2.40 -11.31
CA THR A 522 -9.94 -2.99 -12.14
C THR A 522 -10.15 -4.49 -12.34
N GLU A 523 -9.90 -4.98 -13.55
CA GLU A 523 -10.05 -6.39 -13.94
C GLU A 523 -9.13 -7.30 -13.12
N ARG A 524 -7.99 -6.76 -12.69
CA ARG A 524 -7.00 -7.44 -11.86
C ARG A 524 -7.62 -8.05 -10.60
N LEU A 525 -8.48 -7.31 -9.93
CA LEU A 525 -9.12 -7.72 -8.68
C LEU A 525 -10.15 -8.82 -8.93
N ASP A 526 -10.90 -8.73 -10.03
CA ASP A 526 -11.81 -9.79 -10.45
C ASP A 526 -11.05 -11.09 -10.72
N ASN A 527 -9.95 -11.01 -11.48
CA ASN A 527 -9.12 -12.15 -11.84
C ASN A 527 -8.44 -12.78 -10.61
N GLN A 528 -8.13 -11.98 -9.60
CA GLN A 528 -7.62 -12.50 -8.34
C GLN A 528 -8.68 -13.28 -7.55
N LEU A 529 -9.94 -12.83 -7.55
CA LEU A 529 -11.06 -13.56 -6.98
C LEU A 529 -11.27 -14.88 -7.75
N ARG A 530 -11.34 -14.84 -9.09
CA ARG A 530 -11.44 -16.05 -9.94
C ARG A 530 -10.30 -17.04 -9.66
N GLY A 531 -9.09 -16.53 -9.48
CA GLY A 531 -7.88 -17.30 -9.16
C GLY A 531 -7.89 -18.04 -7.81
N ARG A 532 -8.94 -17.85 -6.99
CA ARG A 532 -9.15 -18.66 -5.78
C ARG A 532 -9.66 -20.08 -6.10
N ALA A 533 -10.27 -20.30 -7.27
CA ALA A 533 -10.67 -21.62 -7.76
C ALA A 533 -9.76 -22.17 -8.86
N GLY A 534 -9.76 -23.49 -9.04
CA GLY A 534 -9.08 -24.18 -10.14
C GLY A 534 -7.55 -24.29 -10.02
N ARG A 535 -7.04 -24.44 -8.79
CA ARG A 535 -5.60 -24.44 -8.50
C ARG A 535 -4.98 -25.81 -8.73
N GLN A 536 -3.73 -25.85 -9.20
CA GLN A 536 -3.02 -27.10 -9.53
C GLN A 536 -3.84 -28.06 -10.42
N GLY A 537 -4.66 -27.50 -11.32
CA GLY A 537 -5.53 -28.27 -12.21
C GLY A 537 -6.79 -28.85 -11.58
N ASP A 538 -7.11 -28.49 -10.33
CA ASP A 538 -8.41 -28.84 -9.73
C ASP A 538 -9.56 -28.27 -10.59
N PRO A 539 -10.73 -28.95 -10.61
CA PRO A 539 -11.93 -28.35 -11.19
C PRO A 539 -12.34 -27.12 -10.37
N GLY A 540 -13.03 -26.20 -11.03
CA GLY A 540 -13.53 -24.99 -10.39
C GLY A 540 -14.43 -24.23 -11.33
N ARG A 541 -15.23 -23.34 -10.76
CA ARG A 541 -16.15 -22.47 -11.52
C ARG A 541 -16.06 -21.06 -10.98
N SER A 542 -16.19 -20.07 -11.86
CA SER A 542 -16.35 -18.67 -11.44
C SER A 542 -17.50 -17.99 -12.19
N LEU A 543 -18.21 -17.10 -11.50
CA LEU A 543 -19.32 -16.33 -12.06
C LEU A 543 -19.42 -14.96 -11.38
N PHE A 544 -19.61 -13.91 -12.16
CA PHE A 544 -19.87 -12.56 -11.65
C PHE A 544 -21.32 -12.15 -11.92
N PHE A 545 -21.91 -11.50 -10.93
CA PHE A 545 -23.22 -10.86 -11.01
C PHE A 545 -22.99 -9.35 -11.04
N GLY A 546 -23.39 -8.68 -12.11
CA GLY A 546 -23.34 -7.22 -12.23
C GLY A 546 -24.74 -6.61 -12.20
N SER A 547 -24.81 -5.31 -11.93
CA SER A 547 -26.02 -4.50 -12.08
C SER A 547 -25.71 -3.24 -12.90
N TRP A 548 -26.69 -2.77 -13.66
CA TRP A 548 -26.61 -1.44 -14.29
C TRP A 548 -26.55 -0.31 -13.25
N GLU A 549 -26.95 -0.61 -12.01
CA GLU A 549 -26.86 0.28 -10.88
C GLU A 549 -25.54 0.20 -10.10
N ASP A 550 -24.61 -0.69 -10.48
CA ASP A 550 -23.30 -0.78 -9.82
C ASP A 550 -22.47 0.50 -10.08
N ASP A 551 -21.67 0.90 -9.10
CA ASP A 551 -20.86 2.13 -9.14
C ASP A 551 -19.92 2.19 -10.35
N VAL A 552 -19.31 1.06 -10.72
CA VAL A 552 -18.42 0.98 -11.90
C VAL A 552 -19.16 1.35 -13.18
N VAL A 553 -20.45 0.98 -13.31
CA VAL A 553 -21.26 1.31 -14.48
C VAL A 553 -21.73 2.76 -14.40
N LYS A 554 -22.42 3.13 -13.31
CA LYS A 554 -23.00 4.48 -13.12
C LYS A 554 -21.99 5.61 -13.28
N ASN A 555 -20.77 5.42 -12.78
CA ASN A 555 -19.75 6.47 -12.80
C ASN A 555 -19.03 6.62 -14.16
N ASN A 556 -19.12 5.63 -15.05
CA ASN A 556 -18.30 5.57 -16.26
C ASN A 556 -19.10 5.49 -17.57
N ILE A 557 -20.37 5.05 -17.50
CA ILE A 557 -21.25 4.89 -18.65
C ILE A 557 -22.62 5.51 -18.32
N GLY A 558 -23.20 6.26 -19.26
CA GLY A 558 -24.49 6.90 -19.04
C GLY A 558 -25.70 5.98 -19.30
N ASP A 559 -26.86 6.31 -18.73
CA ASP A 559 -28.10 5.52 -18.86
C ASP A 559 -28.55 5.26 -20.30
N LYS A 560 -28.17 6.12 -21.24
CA LYS A 560 -28.50 5.98 -22.67
C LYS A 560 -27.78 4.81 -23.34
N ASP A 561 -26.70 4.32 -22.73
CA ASP A 561 -25.93 3.18 -23.20
C ASP A 561 -26.45 1.84 -22.67
N ALA A 562 -27.52 1.87 -21.85
CA ALA A 562 -28.15 0.67 -21.32
C ALA A 562 -28.58 -0.28 -22.46
N PRO A 563 -28.20 -1.57 -22.38
CA PRO A 563 -28.67 -2.59 -23.30
C PRO A 563 -30.19 -2.69 -23.29
N LYS A 564 -30.78 -3.14 -24.40
CA LYS A 564 -32.22 -3.41 -24.48
C LYS A 564 -32.51 -4.88 -24.19
N GLY A 565 -33.67 -5.13 -23.58
CA GLY A 565 -34.20 -6.47 -23.35
C GLY A 565 -33.83 -7.00 -21.97
N ILE A 566 -34.78 -6.87 -21.04
CA ILE A 566 -34.71 -7.37 -19.66
C ILE A 566 -35.82 -8.43 -19.52
N ASP A 567 -35.52 -9.56 -18.88
CA ASP A 567 -36.52 -10.58 -18.58
C ASP A 567 -37.29 -10.33 -17.27
N GLU A 568 -38.22 -11.21 -16.90
CA GLU A 568 -39.02 -11.04 -15.68
C GLU A 568 -38.21 -11.08 -14.37
N SER A 569 -36.96 -11.57 -14.43
CA SER A 569 -36.04 -11.61 -13.28
C SER A 569 -35.14 -10.38 -13.17
N GLY A 570 -35.23 -9.45 -14.12
CA GLY A 570 -34.33 -8.29 -14.20
C GLY A 570 -33.04 -8.57 -14.98
N LEU A 571 -32.82 -9.78 -15.52
CA LEU A 571 -31.60 -10.13 -16.24
C LEU A 571 -31.62 -9.53 -17.65
N PHE A 572 -30.51 -8.90 -18.05
CA PHE A 572 -30.33 -8.50 -19.44
C PHE A 572 -30.15 -9.71 -20.35
N THR A 573 -31.04 -9.84 -21.33
CA THR A 573 -31.06 -10.94 -22.30
C THR A 573 -29.98 -10.82 -23.38
N SER A 574 -29.42 -9.64 -23.56
CA SER A 574 -28.39 -9.35 -24.55
C SER A 574 -26.99 -9.56 -23.96
N ALA A 575 -26.16 -10.36 -24.66
CA ALA A 575 -24.74 -10.50 -24.31
C ALA A 575 -23.98 -9.17 -24.32
N ALA A 576 -24.48 -8.15 -25.01
CA ALA A 576 -23.90 -6.81 -25.01
C ALA A 576 -23.90 -6.14 -23.63
N ALA A 577 -24.67 -6.64 -22.66
CA ALA A 577 -24.65 -6.10 -21.29
C ALA A 577 -23.30 -6.33 -20.62
N ALA A 578 -22.77 -7.56 -20.67
CA ALA A 578 -21.44 -7.87 -20.13
C ALA A 578 -20.34 -7.05 -20.84
N ASP A 579 -20.40 -6.94 -22.19
CA ASP A 579 -19.44 -6.14 -22.97
C ASP A 579 -19.43 -4.65 -22.55
N ARG A 580 -20.59 -4.11 -22.15
CA ARG A 580 -20.71 -2.73 -21.68
C ARG A 580 -20.12 -2.57 -20.28
N VAL A 581 -20.32 -3.53 -19.39
CA VAL A 581 -19.67 -3.53 -18.06
C VAL A 581 -18.15 -3.60 -18.22
N ASP A 582 -17.63 -4.46 -19.10
CA ASP A 582 -16.19 -4.53 -19.41
C ASP A 582 -15.65 -3.21 -20.02
N HIS A 583 -16.50 -2.47 -20.76
CA HIS A 583 -16.13 -1.13 -21.22
C HIS A 583 -16.07 -0.10 -20.08
N ALA A 584 -17.05 -0.14 -19.16
CA ALA A 584 -17.10 0.74 -18.00
C ALA A 584 -15.86 0.57 -17.12
N GLN A 585 -15.48 -0.68 -16.85
CA GLN A 585 -14.28 -1.03 -16.10
C GLN A 585 -13.01 -0.49 -16.75
N ARG A 586 -12.84 -0.63 -18.07
CA ARG A 586 -11.67 -0.07 -18.80
C ARG A 586 -11.59 1.46 -18.73
N ILE A 587 -12.73 2.15 -18.70
CA ILE A 587 -12.77 3.61 -18.49
C ILE A 587 -12.30 3.93 -17.06
N ALA A 588 -12.82 3.22 -16.07
CA ALA A 588 -12.43 3.38 -14.66
C ALA A 588 -10.92 3.16 -14.45
N GLU A 589 -10.35 2.11 -15.05
CA GLU A 589 -8.92 1.83 -15.03
C GLU A 589 -8.08 2.96 -15.64
N GLY A 590 -8.51 3.49 -16.79
CA GLY A 590 -7.84 4.61 -17.45
C GLY A 590 -7.83 5.88 -16.59
N GLN A 591 -8.96 6.19 -15.93
CA GLN A 591 -9.04 7.31 -14.99
C GLN A 591 -8.13 7.11 -13.78
N MET A 592 -8.09 5.90 -13.21
CA MET A 592 -7.22 5.57 -12.09
C MET A 592 -5.73 5.72 -12.46
N LEU A 593 -5.34 5.29 -13.66
CA LEU A 593 -3.98 5.45 -14.15
C LEU A 593 -3.59 6.93 -14.31
N GLU A 594 -4.51 7.76 -14.78
CA GLU A 594 -4.28 9.20 -14.91
C GLU A 594 -4.11 9.88 -13.54
N ILE A 595 -4.99 9.54 -12.58
CA ILE A 595 -4.87 9.99 -11.18
C ILE A 595 -3.51 9.57 -10.63
N HIS A 596 -3.12 8.30 -10.85
CA HIS A 596 -1.86 7.78 -10.35
C HIS A 596 -0.68 8.59 -10.92
N SER A 597 -0.64 8.74 -12.24
CA SER A 597 0.38 9.50 -12.96
C SER A 597 0.51 10.94 -12.46
N ARG A 598 -0.63 11.61 -12.21
CA ARG A 598 -0.64 12.98 -11.70
C ARG A 598 -0.09 13.06 -10.27
N THR A 599 -0.58 12.23 -9.35
CA THR A 599 -0.12 12.21 -7.96
C THR A 599 1.37 11.85 -7.86
N TRP A 600 1.83 10.91 -8.67
CA TRP A 600 3.25 10.56 -8.75
C TRP A 600 4.14 11.76 -9.14
N ARG A 601 3.73 12.58 -10.12
CA ARG A 601 4.49 13.77 -10.53
C ARG A 601 4.59 14.83 -9.44
N TYR A 602 3.59 14.94 -8.57
CA TYR A 602 3.65 15.82 -7.40
C TYR A 602 4.68 15.29 -6.38
N ASN A 603 4.65 14.00 -6.10
CA ASN A 603 5.51 13.37 -5.10
C ASN A 603 6.98 13.19 -5.54
N GLN A 604 7.25 13.14 -6.85
CA GLN A 604 8.60 12.91 -7.39
C GLN A 604 9.59 13.98 -6.93
N LEU A 605 9.18 15.25 -6.91
CA LEU A 605 10.05 16.35 -6.51
C LEU A 605 10.37 16.30 -5.01
N THR A 606 9.37 16.03 -4.17
CA THR A 606 9.55 15.85 -2.72
C THR A 606 10.51 14.71 -2.42
N ALA A 607 10.45 13.61 -3.17
CA ALA A 607 11.40 12.50 -3.02
C ALA A 607 12.84 12.89 -3.38
N GLN A 608 13.05 13.70 -4.42
CA GLN A 608 14.39 14.22 -4.77
C GLN A 608 14.94 15.16 -3.70
N HIS A 609 14.10 16.04 -3.16
CA HIS A 609 14.47 16.93 -2.07
C HIS A 609 14.81 16.15 -0.78
N ARG A 610 14.07 15.07 -0.49
CA ARG A 610 14.45 14.15 0.60
C ARG A 610 15.85 13.58 0.37
N GLU A 611 16.17 13.06 -0.81
CA GLU A 611 17.49 12.43 -1.05
C GLU A 611 18.66 13.39 -0.75
N ILE A 612 18.47 14.69 -1.05
CA ILE A 612 19.44 15.74 -0.71
C ILE A 612 19.56 15.89 0.81
N LEU A 613 18.43 15.88 1.52
CA LEU A 613 18.37 15.96 2.98
C LEU A 613 19.00 14.74 3.66
N ASP A 614 18.65 13.53 3.22
CA ASP A 614 19.18 12.25 3.73
C ASP A 614 20.71 12.24 3.63
N ARG A 615 21.25 12.65 2.47
CA ARG A 615 22.70 12.74 2.25
C ARG A 615 23.35 13.76 3.19
N ARG A 616 22.69 14.91 3.41
CA ARG A 616 23.18 15.93 4.35
C ARG A 616 23.19 15.40 5.78
N ARG A 617 22.11 14.75 6.21
CA ARG A 617 22.01 14.13 7.54
C ARG A 617 23.07 13.07 7.75
N ALA A 618 23.28 12.17 6.78
CA ALA A 618 24.31 11.14 6.84
C ALA A 618 25.71 11.73 7.08
N THR A 619 26.07 12.80 6.37
CA THR A 619 27.35 13.49 6.61
C THR A 619 27.45 14.08 8.02
N LEU A 620 26.37 14.69 8.52
CA LEU A 620 26.35 15.30 9.87
C LEU A 620 26.40 14.25 10.99
N LEU A 621 25.83 13.06 10.78
CA LEU A 621 25.92 11.93 11.71
C LEU A 621 27.34 11.33 11.75
N ASP A 622 28.04 11.31 10.62
CA ASP A 622 29.34 10.64 10.45
C ASP A 622 30.57 11.55 10.68
N SER A 623 30.38 12.85 10.92
CA SER A 623 31.49 13.81 11.00
C SER A 623 31.33 14.86 12.10
N ASP A 624 32.35 15.70 12.25
CA ASP A 624 32.41 16.91 13.07
C ASP A 624 32.00 18.18 12.27
N GLU A 625 31.43 18.01 11.07
CA GLU A 625 31.08 19.12 10.18
C GLU A 625 30.11 20.11 10.84
N ALA A 626 29.16 19.60 11.64
CA ALA A 626 28.21 20.43 12.39
C ALA A 626 28.94 21.45 13.28
N LEU A 627 29.93 20.99 14.04
CA LEU A 627 30.75 21.87 14.89
C LEU A 627 31.52 22.87 14.03
N THR A 628 32.20 22.40 12.98
CA THR A 628 32.97 23.26 12.08
C THR A 628 32.13 24.42 11.52
N LEU A 629 30.87 24.16 11.14
CA LEU A 629 29.96 25.18 10.61
C LEU A 629 29.55 26.20 11.68
N LEU A 630 29.20 25.73 12.88
CA LEU A 630 28.83 26.62 13.98
C LEU A 630 30.02 27.50 14.42
N GLU A 631 31.23 26.94 14.45
CA GLU A 631 32.46 27.65 14.82
C GLU A 631 32.84 28.76 13.85
N GLN A 632 32.62 28.55 12.55
CA GLN A 632 32.87 29.57 11.54
C GLN A 632 32.03 30.83 11.77
N HIS A 633 30.83 30.67 12.33
CA HIS A 633 29.92 31.77 12.64
C HIS A 633 30.18 32.39 14.02
N ALA A 634 30.40 31.54 15.04
CA ALA A 634 30.54 31.96 16.44
C ALA A 634 31.89 31.50 17.06
N PRO A 635 33.05 31.96 16.55
CA PRO A 635 34.36 31.47 16.99
C PRO A 635 34.70 31.84 18.44
N ALA A 636 34.20 32.98 18.93
CA ALA A 636 34.40 33.41 20.31
C ALA A 636 33.66 32.49 21.30
N ARG A 637 32.43 32.10 20.97
CA ARG A 637 31.60 31.18 21.76
C ARG A 637 32.22 29.79 21.81
N SER A 638 32.67 29.26 20.68
CA SER A 638 33.38 27.96 20.67
C SER A 638 34.64 27.99 21.54
N LYS A 639 35.43 29.06 21.45
CA LYS A 639 36.64 29.19 22.28
C LYS A 639 36.31 29.19 23.77
N GLU A 640 35.25 29.90 24.18
CA GLU A 640 34.75 29.90 25.56
C GLU A 640 34.31 28.50 26.00
N LEU A 641 33.50 27.81 25.19
CA LEU A 641 33.00 26.48 25.53
C LEU A 641 34.11 25.43 25.61
N ARG A 642 35.16 25.52 24.79
CA ARG A 642 36.33 24.62 24.85
C ARG A 642 37.12 24.74 26.16
N GLU A 643 36.91 25.79 26.97
CA GLU A 643 37.54 25.91 28.29
C GLU A 643 36.87 25.01 29.35
N THR A 644 35.58 24.66 29.16
CA THR A 644 34.76 23.95 30.15
C THR A 644 34.14 22.65 29.63
N VAL A 645 34.05 22.47 28.30
CA VAL A 645 33.40 21.35 27.62
C VAL A 645 34.41 20.60 26.75
N SER A 646 34.32 19.27 26.72
CA SER A 646 35.19 18.43 25.91
C SER A 646 34.89 18.56 24.41
N GLU A 647 35.87 18.29 23.55
CA GLU A 647 35.67 18.33 22.09
C GLU A 647 34.59 17.32 21.64
N GLU A 648 34.57 16.12 22.23
CA GLU A 648 33.60 15.06 21.94
C GLU A 648 32.17 15.52 22.25
N THR A 649 31.96 16.08 23.44
CA THR A 649 30.67 16.65 23.86
C THR A 649 30.26 17.83 22.97
N LEU A 650 31.19 18.68 22.54
CA LEU A 650 30.88 19.79 21.62
C LEU A 650 30.46 19.32 20.23
N ILE A 651 31.08 18.25 19.71
CA ILE A 651 30.68 17.63 18.45
C ILE A 651 29.25 17.08 18.56
N GLU A 652 28.94 16.38 19.66
CA GLU A 652 27.60 15.84 19.91
C GLU A 652 26.54 16.94 20.02
N VAL A 653 26.80 17.98 20.81
CA VAL A 653 25.89 19.12 20.98
C VAL A 653 25.67 19.85 19.65
N ALA A 654 26.74 20.12 18.90
CA ALA A 654 26.64 20.77 17.59
C ALA A 654 25.80 19.93 16.62
N ARG A 655 26.01 18.61 16.60
CA ARG A 655 25.22 17.67 15.80
C ARG A 655 23.74 17.72 16.18
N GLN A 656 23.42 17.64 17.47
CA GLN A 656 22.04 17.67 17.96
C GLN A 656 21.30 18.96 17.57
N ILE A 657 21.95 20.12 17.73
CA ILE A 657 21.39 21.43 17.35
C ILE A 657 21.12 21.48 15.85
N VAL A 658 22.11 21.15 15.02
CA VAL A 658 21.99 21.26 13.55
C VAL A 658 20.96 20.27 13.01
N LEU A 659 20.97 19.01 13.47
CA LEU A 659 20.00 18.01 13.04
C LEU A 659 18.57 18.42 13.44
N TYR A 660 18.36 18.92 14.67
CA TYR A 660 17.04 19.37 15.11
C TYR A 660 16.46 20.45 14.18
N HIS A 661 17.22 21.50 13.89
CA HIS A 661 16.74 22.61 13.06
C HIS A 661 16.58 22.21 11.59
N LEU A 662 17.38 21.25 11.12
CA LEU A 662 17.24 20.67 9.79
C LEU A 662 15.92 19.89 9.68
N ASP A 663 15.62 19.06 10.67
CA ASP A 663 14.38 18.25 10.73
C ASP A 663 13.15 19.14 10.88
N ARG A 664 13.23 20.16 11.74
CA ARG A 664 12.14 21.14 11.88
C ARG A 664 11.88 21.91 10.60
N SER A 665 12.94 22.34 9.91
CA SER A 665 12.80 23.08 8.64
C SER A 665 12.24 22.18 7.53
N TRP A 666 12.53 20.88 7.57
CA TRP A 666 11.93 19.89 6.68
C TRP A 666 10.44 19.66 6.99
N SER A 667 10.07 19.50 8.26
CA SER A 667 8.67 19.41 8.71
C SER A 667 7.84 20.61 8.22
N ASP A 668 8.34 21.84 8.47
CA ASP A 668 7.70 23.08 8.00
C ASP A 668 7.58 23.12 6.47
N TYR A 669 8.58 22.60 5.75
CA TYR A 669 8.56 22.50 4.30
C TYR A 669 7.48 21.54 3.79
N LEU A 670 7.36 20.36 4.42
CA LEU A 670 6.32 19.38 4.08
C LEU A 670 4.92 19.93 4.34
N ALA A 671 4.71 20.60 5.47
CA ALA A 671 3.45 21.27 5.79
C ALA A 671 3.10 22.33 4.72
N HIS A 672 4.06 23.17 4.34
CA HIS A 672 3.86 24.15 3.28
C HIS A 672 3.51 23.48 1.93
N LEU A 673 4.17 22.39 1.56
CA LEU A 673 3.85 21.67 0.33
C LEU A 673 2.45 21.05 0.35
N ALA A 674 1.98 20.57 1.50
CA ALA A 674 0.63 20.05 1.64
C ALA A 674 -0.40 21.16 1.38
N ASP A 675 -0.24 22.32 2.02
CA ASP A 675 -1.11 23.49 1.82
C ASP A 675 -1.12 23.99 0.36
N VAL A 676 0.07 24.03 -0.26
CA VAL A 676 0.19 24.42 -1.68
C VAL A 676 -0.53 23.41 -2.55
N ARG A 677 -0.36 22.11 -2.31
CA ARG A 677 -1.02 21.06 -3.09
C ARG A 677 -2.55 21.15 -3.00
N GLU A 678 -3.10 21.43 -1.83
CA GLU A 678 -4.56 21.58 -1.67
C GLU A 678 -5.10 22.84 -2.37
N SER A 679 -4.35 23.94 -2.32
CA SER A 679 -4.78 25.22 -2.89
C SER A 679 -4.44 25.42 -4.37
N ILE A 680 -3.53 24.62 -4.96
CA ILE A 680 -3.05 24.81 -6.34
C ILE A 680 -4.15 24.69 -7.39
N HIS A 681 -5.19 23.91 -7.11
CA HIS A 681 -6.34 23.72 -8.00
C HIS A 681 -7.12 25.03 -8.24
N LEU A 682 -7.11 25.96 -7.29
CA LEU A 682 -7.74 27.27 -7.43
C LEU A 682 -6.96 28.19 -8.38
N ARG A 683 -5.63 27.96 -8.55
CA ARG A 683 -4.79 28.73 -9.49
C ARG A 683 -4.96 28.31 -10.95
N ALA A 684 -5.56 27.14 -11.21
CA ALA A 684 -5.93 26.72 -12.57
C ALA A 684 -6.90 27.70 -13.27
N LEU A 685 -7.63 28.51 -12.49
CA LEU A 685 -8.48 29.60 -12.99
C LEU A 685 -7.69 30.68 -13.77
N GLY A 686 -6.36 30.76 -13.58
CA GLY A 686 -5.44 31.68 -14.26
C GLY A 686 -4.86 31.21 -15.59
N ARG A 687 -5.26 30.04 -16.12
CA ARG A 687 -4.70 29.38 -17.34
C ARG A 687 -3.25 28.88 -17.24
N GLU A 688 -2.69 28.77 -16.04
CA GLU A 688 -1.38 28.15 -15.81
C GLU A 688 -1.52 26.65 -15.51
N ASN A 689 -0.50 25.86 -15.81
CA ASN A 689 -0.46 24.44 -15.48
C ASN A 689 -0.19 24.26 -13.97
N PRO A 690 -1.12 23.69 -13.17
CA PRO A 690 -0.97 23.58 -11.73
C PRO A 690 0.29 22.82 -11.28
N LEU A 691 0.69 21.80 -12.04
CA LEU A 691 1.86 20.99 -11.71
C LEU A 691 3.17 21.80 -11.82
N ASP A 692 3.29 22.61 -12.87
CA ASP A 692 4.50 23.40 -13.11
C ASP A 692 4.64 24.49 -12.04
N GLU A 693 3.53 25.10 -11.64
CA GLU A 693 3.50 26.09 -10.56
C GLU A 693 3.81 25.46 -9.20
N TYR A 694 3.26 24.26 -8.92
CA TYR A 694 3.62 23.50 -7.72
C TYR A 694 5.12 23.22 -7.67
N HIS A 695 5.71 22.73 -8.77
CA HIS A 695 7.15 22.46 -8.83
C HIS A 695 7.98 23.73 -8.61
N ARG A 696 7.57 24.87 -9.18
CA ARG A 696 8.25 26.15 -8.98
C ARG A 696 8.25 26.56 -7.50
N ILE A 697 7.08 26.53 -6.85
CA ILE A 697 6.93 26.87 -5.42
C ILE A 697 7.75 25.89 -4.57
N ALA A 698 7.67 24.59 -4.86
CA ALA A 698 8.38 23.57 -4.11
C ALA A 698 9.90 23.71 -4.19
N VAL A 699 10.46 24.08 -5.36
CA VAL A 699 11.89 24.36 -5.53
C VAL A 699 12.31 25.64 -4.80
N GLU A 700 11.50 26.70 -4.85
CA GLU A 700 11.77 27.95 -4.15
C GLU A 700 11.76 27.76 -2.63
N ALA A 701 10.75 27.07 -2.11
CA ALA A 701 10.63 26.74 -0.69
C ALA A 701 11.75 25.80 -0.22
N PHE A 702 12.15 24.80 -1.01
CA PHE A 702 13.21 23.88 -0.60
C PHE A 702 14.58 24.57 -0.44
N LYS A 703 14.89 25.57 -1.29
CA LYS A 703 16.15 26.34 -1.19
C LYS A 703 16.33 27.02 0.16
N THR A 704 15.25 27.37 0.85
CA THR A 704 15.31 28.06 2.14
C THR A 704 15.45 27.09 3.31
N VAL A 705 15.20 25.79 3.13
CA VAL A 705 15.24 24.78 4.20
C VAL A 705 16.62 24.75 4.86
N SER A 706 17.69 24.56 4.08
CA SER A 706 19.04 24.49 4.64
C SER A 706 19.53 25.81 5.23
N SER A 707 19.22 26.95 4.60
CA SER A 707 19.64 28.26 5.15
C SER A 707 18.89 28.58 6.44
N LYS A 708 17.57 28.35 6.49
CA LYS A 708 16.75 28.54 7.69
C LYS A 708 17.26 27.66 8.83
N ALA A 709 17.53 26.38 8.55
CA ALA A 709 18.07 25.46 9.54
C ALA A 709 19.41 25.95 10.12
N MET A 710 20.32 26.43 9.27
CA MET A 710 21.62 26.94 9.72
C MET A 710 21.50 28.23 10.54
N ASP A 711 20.68 29.19 10.10
CA ASP A 711 20.46 30.46 10.82
C ASP A 711 19.91 30.20 12.24
N LEU A 712 18.93 29.30 12.36
CA LEU A 712 18.37 28.89 13.64
C LEU A 712 19.40 28.14 14.49
N SER A 713 20.22 27.29 13.87
CA SER A 713 21.29 26.56 14.56
C SER A 713 22.35 27.49 15.15
N HIS A 714 22.74 28.53 14.41
CA HIS A 714 23.66 29.56 14.89
C HIS A 714 23.08 30.31 16.09
N ALA A 715 21.82 30.75 15.99
CA ALA A 715 21.15 31.44 17.09
C ALA A 715 21.11 30.58 18.35
N THR A 716 20.75 29.30 18.23
CA THR A 716 20.73 28.38 19.38
C THR A 716 22.12 28.14 19.95
N PHE A 717 23.14 27.93 19.13
CA PHE A 717 24.50 27.69 19.63
C PHE A 717 25.07 28.90 20.39
N GLU A 718 24.70 30.12 20.00
CA GLU A 718 25.09 31.34 20.71
C GLU A 718 24.36 31.52 22.04
N SER A 719 23.06 31.22 22.09
CA SER A 719 22.23 31.53 23.26
C SER A 719 22.06 30.37 24.25
N ALA A 720 22.21 29.12 23.81
CA ALA A 720 21.95 27.95 24.64
C ALA A 720 23.00 27.78 25.75
N GLU A 721 22.53 27.29 26.89
CA GLU A 721 23.39 26.83 27.97
C GLU A 721 23.95 25.46 27.62
N ILE A 722 25.27 25.38 27.44
CA ILE A 722 26.00 24.16 27.10
C ILE A 722 26.97 23.87 28.23
N THR A 723 26.87 22.69 28.81
CA THR A 723 27.66 22.26 29.96
C THR A 723 28.55 21.08 29.59
N SER A 724 29.40 20.64 30.54
CA SER A 724 30.19 19.41 30.37
C SER A 724 29.33 18.14 30.22
N GLU A 725 28.06 18.18 30.62
CA GLU A 725 27.10 17.07 30.46
C GLU A 725 26.33 17.14 29.13
N GLY A 726 26.54 18.18 28.32
CA GLY A 726 25.88 18.38 27.03
C GLY A 726 24.93 19.58 27.03
N ILE A 727 23.87 19.47 26.23
CA ILE A 727 22.80 20.48 26.09
C ILE A 727 21.46 19.87 26.54
N ASP A 728 20.69 20.61 27.33
CA ASP A 728 19.27 20.30 27.52
C ASP A 728 18.47 20.94 26.38
N LEU A 729 17.97 20.10 25.47
CA LEU A 729 17.23 20.57 24.30
C LEU A 729 15.90 21.23 24.69
N ASP A 730 15.23 20.77 25.75
CA ASP A 730 13.93 21.31 26.15
C ASP A 730 14.08 22.71 26.78
N GLU A 731 15.11 22.91 27.61
CA GLU A 731 15.46 24.23 28.17
C GLU A 731 15.96 25.19 27.08
N ALA A 732 16.66 24.68 26.07
CA ALA A 732 17.07 25.45 24.89
C ALA A 732 15.90 25.79 23.93
N GLY A 733 14.68 25.36 24.24
CA GLY A 733 13.49 25.57 23.42
C GLY A 733 13.41 24.67 22.19
N LEU A 734 14.33 23.71 22.05
CA LEU A 734 14.39 22.70 20.99
C LEU A 734 13.57 21.46 21.37
N ARG A 735 12.29 21.69 21.70
CA ARG A 735 11.40 20.59 22.11
C ARG A 735 11.16 19.66 20.95
N ARG A 736 11.39 18.37 21.18
CA ARG A 736 10.95 17.31 20.29
C ARG A 736 9.59 16.78 20.78
N PRO A 737 8.75 16.25 19.88
CA PRO A 737 7.51 15.61 20.29
C PRO A 737 7.77 14.51 21.32
N THR A 738 6.99 14.51 22.39
CA THR A 738 7.13 13.56 23.51
C THR A 738 6.65 12.16 23.14
N SER A 739 5.76 12.06 22.15
CA SER A 739 5.34 10.84 21.50
C SER A 739 5.37 11.03 20.00
N THR A 740 5.85 10.00 19.29
CA THR A 740 5.76 9.92 17.84
C THR A 740 4.94 8.69 17.48
N TRP A 741 4.11 8.83 16.46
CA TRP A 741 3.31 7.73 15.94
C TRP A 741 3.32 7.76 14.43
N THR A 742 3.18 6.58 13.85
CA THR A 742 3.19 6.38 12.41
C THR A 742 1.82 5.96 11.93
N TYR A 743 1.41 6.47 10.79
CA TYR A 743 0.16 6.08 10.18
C TYR A 743 0.20 6.24 8.66
N MET A 744 -0.70 5.57 7.98
CA MET A 744 -0.95 5.71 6.56
C MET A 744 -2.07 6.75 6.35
N VAL A 745 -1.86 7.67 5.41
CA VAL A 745 -2.90 8.62 4.98
C VAL A 745 -3.34 8.26 3.58
N HIS A 746 -4.64 8.36 3.32
CA HIS A 746 -5.13 8.42 1.95
C HIS A 746 -5.28 9.89 1.57
N ASP A 747 -4.47 10.37 0.62
CA ASP A 747 -4.53 11.75 0.11
C ASP A 747 -5.91 12.13 -0.43
N ASN A 748 -6.74 11.14 -0.79
CA ASN A 748 -8.15 11.33 -1.06
C ASN A 748 -8.91 10.07 -0.63
N PRO A 749 -9.41 10.02 0.62
CA PRO A 749 -10.11 8.84 1.17
C PRO A 749 -11.37 8.47 0.37
N PHE A 750 -11.84 9.37 -0.49
CA PHE A 750 -13.06 9.25 -1.28
C PHE A 750 -12.82 9.26 -2.80
N ALA A 751 -11.56 9.19 -3.26
CA ALA A 751 -11.25 9.14 -4.70
C ALA A 751 -11.88 7.93 -5.43
N SER A 752 -12.25 6.87 -4.70
CA SER A 752 -12.98 5.74 -5.25
C SER A 752 -14.39 6.12 -5.74
N ARG A 753 -14.96 7.21 -5.21
CA ARG A 753 -16.20 7.81 -5.70
C ARG A 753 -15.86 8.89 -6.71
N GLY A 754 -15.42 8.48 -7.91
CA GLY A 754 -15.45 9.20 -9.19
C GLY A 754 -14.75 10.57 -9.30
N ASN A 755 -14.22 10.87 -10.48
CA ASN A 755 -13.71 12.20 -10.83
C ASN A 755 -14.29 12.66 -12.17
N ALA A 756 -15.63 12.65 -12.30
CA ALA A 756 -16.32 13.10 -13.50
C ALA A 756 -16.38 14.64 -13.64
N GLY A 757 -16.02 15.39 -12.58
CA GLY A 757 -16.11 16.85 -12.53
C GLY A 757 -15.16 17.62 -13.48
N ALA A 758 -14.10 16.99 -13.99
CA ALA A 758 -13.17 17.67 -14.89
C ALA A 758 -13.62 17.69 -16.37
N ALA A 759 -14.67 16.93 -16.74
CA ALA A 759 -15.17 16.85 -18.12
C ALA A 759 -16.30 17.86 -18.44
N GLY A 760 -16.72 18.69 -17.47
CA GLY A 760 -17.87 19.60 -17.59
C GLY A 760 -17.61 20.94 -18.27
N LEU A 761 -16.36 21.33 -18.51
CA LEU A 761 -16.03 22.59 -19.20
C LEU A 761 -15.65 22.35 -20.67
N GLY A 762 -16.63 21.86 -21.44
CA GLY A 762 -16.69 22.04 -22.89
C GLY A 762 -17.03 23.49 -23.27
N PRO A 763 -16.81 23.90 -24.54
CA PRO A 763 -16.32 25.22 -24.92
C PRO A 763 -17.35 26.32 -24.67
N ILE A 764 -17.20 27.04 -23.57
CA ILE A 764 -17.60 28.44 -23.51
C ILE A 764 -16.36 29.21 -23.98
N PHE A 765 -16.55 30.13 -24.93
CA PHE A 765 -15.54 30.91 -25.66
C PHE A 765 -15.05 30.26 -26.96
N GLY A 766 -15.81 30.52 -28.03
CA GLY A 766 -15.32 30.43 -29.40
C GLY A 766 -14.30 31.53 -29.73
N GLY A 767 -13.32 31.17 -30.55
CA GLY A 767 -12.25 32.04 -31.06
C GLY A 767 -11.12 31.20 -31.61
#